data_AF-A0A2D6AKW9-F1
#
_entry.id   AF-A0A2D6AKW9-F1
#
_cell.length_a   1.000
_cell.length_b   1.000
_cell.length_c   1.000
_cell.angle_alpha   90.00
_cell.angle_beta   90.00
_cell.angle_gamma   90.00
#
_symmetry.space_group_name_H-M   'P 1'
#
loop_
_entity.id
_entity.type
_entity.pdbx_description
1 polymer ?
#
loop_
_entity_poly.entity_id
_entity_poly.type
_entity_poly.pdbx_seq_one_letter_code
_entity_poly.pdbx_strand_id
1 'polypeptide(L)'
;MNGTNQYIALDQFYNEANSIDSLTIEVWVNTDFVGGNEFSNWAIIDFDRSEYYSFFVRGDNGQVGFSTYGDEVDDFYSQQSVNDGEWHHLVAVFDGVDKRIYIDGELDSEKTNPHGGISLGKGTTRYGFIGDGSEATDFDGSRNYKYFQGKIGEVRLWHTLRTADQIKEYMSVELTGNEKGLQGFWTMDDMSEGLVDESGNGNEGTLVNNPSSVTELMPEGLSIQVIDHPIGQLTGNKTYVPSEGTWVNSVTYYDEKLQPVQTRTNNDKDEQEVLTTYYDFTSKVVKSVQYYDKGDYALTFTEQFKYDHADRLMEVTHQIGAANPVTITANEYNELGQLKEKNLHVAGSSALQSLDYQYNIRGWLSKLNEGDLAADGTAEYGSRDHFGMQLMYDNAGSYAQYNGNIGQMAWKTTLDDADLQYGYTYDNLNRILSANYGENGTFTSNKFDVTGFSYDANGNIKSLTRRGVNENDANTIIDQLDYTYVGNQLIKVEDGYGDTGFKDGVDLSEEYFYDDNGNMTEDKNKGIDSITYNHLNLPIAVYMDTVTVLYTYDAAGVKLKKTTLTPSDTTVTRYQGSMVFENGVLQFMQHAEGRVMPDGGNWEYQYHLKDHLGNVRLTITSKQESYTYLATMETELATNEEQLFGNVALTRQTDVLYDHTHLTHGFGNESSRLNTAEGKVVGPTLSLYVNAGDTVQVKAYAKYTGIPASTGSPIVIADEVTSGFELLASGETQTAYQAINSLLGSGSAFLGFSSDPDLPKAYLTYHFFNLEHEYVTSGFAQVTSAADGGFEELTLELQADQKGFVYIYVGNETLDDFNVFFDDLEVNHIYTPIVQKDDYYPFGLTFNSYTSGTENLYKYNGKEEQKELGIYDYGARYFDPSIARFTTIDPLTSSYYSWSPYHYAANNPIKLVDINGMGWGDFLDDLKAGFKTYADFTGITTAVNKVKEVLQSADELTTGNEPDTRQQEYNNRGGIEFYKTEGDHGSPSTVGEPEASVDITVLTNAKGVGPAPSFGPPANSGEKAMEIVTSLNQILDIAMTPSDNDEGEVTKTDTLRGTFTDENHAIANYRIVVDGEGDTLDQKYYVPDGY
;
A
#
# COMPACT_ATOMS: atom_id res chain seq x y z
N MET A 1 -32.81 -9.99 -23.17
CA MET A 1 -33.87 -10.68 -23.95
C MET A 1 -34.58 -11.72 -23.10
N ASN A 2 -35.91 -11.79 -23.17
CA ASN A 2 -36.71 -12.72 -22.36
C ASN A 2 -36.89 -14.13 -22.96
N GLY A 3 -36.28 -14.44 -24.11
CA GLY A 3 -36.40 -15.76 -24.74
C GLY A 3 -37.76 -16.10 -25.38
N THR A 4 -38.66 -15.12 -25.56
CA THR A 4 -40.03 -15.42 -26.05
C THR A 4 -40.51 -14.56 -27.21
N ASN A 5 -40.29 -13.24 -27.19
CA ASN A 5 -40.75 -12.34 -28.25
C ASN A 5 -40.07 -10.96 -28.26
N GLN A 6 -39.07 -10.74 -27.41
CA GLN A 6 -38.28 -9.50 -27.37
C GLN A 6 -37.09 -9.62 -28.31
N TYR A 7 -36.94 -8.65 -29.20
CA TYR A 7 -35.83 -8.59 -30.16
C TYR A 7 -35.64 -7.15 -30.67
N ILE A 8 -34.59 -6.94 -31.45
CA ILE A 8 -34.26 -5.66 -32.08
C ILE A 8 -34.20 -5.88 -33.59
N ALA A 9 -34.99 -5.11 -34.35
CA ALA A 9 -34.97 -5.08 -35.80
C ALA A 9 -33.91 -4.09 -36.28
N LEU A 10 -32.93 -4.56 -37.04
CA LEU A 10 -31.85 -3.71 -37.54
C LEU A 10 -32.21 -3.13 -38.91
N ASP A 11 -31.89 -1.85 -39.12
CA ASP A 11 -31.91 -1.24 -40.46
C ASP A 11 -30.80 -1.79 -41.38
N GLN A 12 -29.80 -2.49 -40.81
CA GLN A 12 -28.78 -3.22 -41.56
C GLN A 12 -29.39 -4.35 -42.40
N PHE A 13 -28.98 -4.46 -43.66
CA PHE A 13 -29.37 -5.55 -44.57
C PHE A 13 -28.29 -5.92 -45.59
N TYR A 14 -28.39 -7.13 -46.13
CA TYR A 14 -27.61 -7.59 -47.29
C TYR A 14 -28.52 -7.84 -48.50
N ASN A 15 -27.98 -7.81 -49.73
CA ASN A 15 -28.73 -8.03 -50.98
C ASN A 15 -27.84 -8.59 -52.12
N GLU A 16 -28.36 -8.64 -53.36
CA GLU A 16 -27.67 -9.19 -54.56
C GLU A 16 -26.31 -8.54 -54.85
N ALA A 17 -26.06 -7.32 -54.39
CA ALA A 17 -24.81 -6.61 -54.60
C ALA A 17 -23.77 -6.79 -53.47
N ASN A 18 -24.17 -7.40 -52.34
CA ASN A 18 -23.41 -7.38 -51.09
C ASN A 18 -22.96 -8.80 -50.69
N SER A 19 -22.01 -9.38 -51.44
CA SER A 19 -21.29 -10.56 -50.98
C SER A 19 -20.32 -10.18 -49.85
N ILE A 20 -20.20 -11.03 -48.83
CA ILE A 20 -19.35 -10.78 -47.67
C ILE A 20 -18.04 -11.54 -47.84
N ASP A 21 -16.99 -10.83 -48.21
CA ASP A 21 -15.65 -11.41 -48.45
C ASP A 21 -14.93 -11.73 -47.14
N SER A 22 -15.17 -10.95 -46.09
CA SER A 22 -14.70 -11.24 -44.72
C SER A 22 -15.69 -10.69 -43.70
N LEU A 23 -15.80 -11.37 -42.56
CA LEU A 23 -16.75 -11.04 -41.50
C LEU A 23 -16.10 -11.26 -40.13
N THR A 24 -16.28 -10.30 -39.22
CA THR A 24 -16.06 -10.53 -37.79
C THR A 24 -17.26 -10.02 -37.02
N ILE A 25 -17.80 -10.84 -36.12
CA ILE A 25 -18.88 -10.50 -35.21
C ILE A 25 -18.35 -10.68 -33.80
N GLU A 26 -18.41 -9.64 -32.99
CA GLU A 26 -18.04 -9.67 -31.57
C GLU A 26 -19.28 -9.35 -30.74
N VAL A 27 -19.48 -10.07 -29.65
CA VAL A 27 -20.62 -9.86 -28.76
C VAL A 27 -20.27 -10.21 -27.32
N TRP A 28 -20.75 -9.38 -26.40
CA TRP A 28 -20.85 -9.76 -25.00
C TRP A 28 -22.22 -10.35 -24.69
N VAL A 29 -22.26 -11.56 -24.14
CA VAL A 29 -23.51 -12.22 -23.74
C VAL A 29 -23.42 -12.83 -22.35
N ASN A 30 -24.58 -12.97 -21.70
CA ASN A 30 -24.74 -13.71 -20.46
C ASN A 30 -26.02 -14.55 -20.56
N THR A 31 -25.89 -15.86 -20.36
CA THR A 31 -27.02 -16.80 -20.43
C THR A 31 -26.83 -17.94 -19.45
N ASP A 32 -27.88 -18.26 -18.70
CA ASP A 32 -27.98 -19.43 -17.83
C ASP A 32 -28.93 -20.49 -18.40
N PHE A 33 -29.34 -20.33 -19.66
CA PHE A 33 -30.33 -21.21 -20.27
C PHE A 33 -29.81 -22.65 -20.39
N VAL A 34 -30.54 -23.58 -19.77
CA VAL A 34 -30.26 -25.01 -19.83
C VAL A 34 -31.53 -25.77 -20.21
N GLY A 35 -31.48 -26.55 -21.29
CA GLY A 35 -32.52 -27.52 -21.66
C GLY A 35 -33.17 -27.27 -23.02
N GLY A 36 -34.21 -28.03 -23.36
CA GLY A 36 -34.88 -27.92 -24.66
C GLY A 36 -34.10 -28.60 -25.80
N ASN A 37 -34.27 -28.09 -27.02
CA ASN A 37 -33.53 -28.52 -28.21
C ASN A 37 -32.52 -27.45 -28.65
N GLU A 38 -31.72 -27.75 -29.67
CA GLU A 38 -30.68 -26.85 -30.16
C GLU A 38 -31.16 -25.43 -30.48
N PHE A 39 -32.42 -25.28 -30.90
CA PHE A 39 -33.04 -23.99 -31.27
C PHE A 39 -33.79 -23.30 -30.11
N SER A 40 -33.71 -23.82 -28.89
CA SER A 40 -34.47 -23.29 -27.74
C SER A 40 -33.81 -22.07 -27.08
N ASN A 41 -32.51 -21.91 -27.30
CA ASN A 41 -31.76 -20.66 -27.22
C ASN A 41 -31.00 -20.59 -28.55
N TRP A 42 -31.11 -19.50 -29.29
CA TRP A 42 -30.54 -19.42 -30.64
C TRP A 42 -30.00 -18.02 -30.95
N ALA A 43 -30.69 -17.22 -31.75
CA ALA A 43 -30.06 -16.10 -32.45
C ALA A 43 -29.65 -14.95 -31.54
N ILE A 44 -28.34 -14.74 -31.39
CA ILE A 44 -27.79 -13.48 -30.88
C ILE A 44 -27.94 -12.43 -31.98
N ILE A 45 -27.43 -12.70 -33.18
CA ILE A 45 -27.61 -11.89 -34.38
C ILE A 45 -27.78 -12.79 -35.62
N ASP A 46 -28.78 -12.49 -36.45
CA ASP A 46 -29.17 -13.36 -37.58
C ASP A 46 -29.60 -12.56 -38.82
N PHE A 47 -29.01 -12.89 -39.97
CA PHE A 47 -29.31 -12.35 -41.31
C PHE A 47 -29.84 -13.44 -42.27
N ASP A 48 -30.49 -14.46 -41.70
CA ASP A 48 -30.92 -15.70 -42.33
C ASP A 48 -29.75 -16.63 -42.64
N ARG A 49 -29.58 -17.65 -41.79
CA ARG A 49 -28.64 -18.77 -41.98
C ARG A 49 -28.66 -19.39 -43.39
N SER A 50 -29.82 -19.39 -44.07
CA SER A 50 -29.97 -20.03 -45.40
C SER A 50 -29.55 -19.14 -46.56
N GLU A 51 -29.21 -17.88 -46.28
CA GLU A 51 -28.86 -16.87 -47.28
C GLU A 51 -27.55 -16.14 -46.97
N TYR A 52 -27.24 -15.85 -45.69
CA TYR A 52 -26.02 -15.18 -45.23
C TYR A 52 -25.40 -15.86 -44.01
N TYR A 53 -25.80 -15.49 -42.79
CA TYR A 53 -25.21 -16.02 -41.57
C TYR A 53 -26.11 -15.87 -40.34
N SER A 54 -25.78 -16.65 -39.30
CA SER A 54 -26.39 -16.58 -37.96
C SER A 54 -25.32 -16.89 -36.91
N PHE A 55 -25.28 -16.09 -35.85
CA PHE A 55 -24.41 -16.28 -34.67
C PHE A 55 -25.27 -16.46 -33.42
N PHE A 56 -25.03 -17.53 -32.66
CA PHE A 56 -25.98 -18.02 -31.65
C PHE A 56 -25.33 -18.82 -30.52
N VAL A 57 -26.08 -19.04 -29.43
CA VAL A 57 -25.76 -20.03 -28.38
C VAL A 57 -26.83 -21.11 -28.37
N ARG A 58 -26.44 -22.38 -28.48
CA ARG A 58 -27.38 -23.51 -28.52
C ARG A 58 -28.10 -23.72 -27.19
N GLY A 59 -29.39 -24.05 -27.26
CA GLY A 59 -30.20 -24.35 -26.07
C GLY A 59 -29.89 -25.69 -25.41
N ASP A 60 -29.53 -26.71 -26.19
CA ASP A 60 -29.36 -28.08 -25.69
C ASP A 60 -28.03 -28.31 -24.94
N ASN A 61 -26.98 -27.60 -25.30
CA ASN A 61 -25.64 -27.80 -24.72
C ASN A 61 -24.82 -26.52 -24.48
N GLY A 62 -25.37 -25.33 -24.75
CA GLY A 62 -24.67 -24.06 -24.51
C GLY A 62 -23.50 -23.76 -25.44
N GLN A 63 -23.24 -24.56 -26.48
CA GLN A 63 -22.17 -24.27 -27.42
C GLN A 63 -22.50 -23.05 -28.27
N VAL A 64 -21.48 -22.25 -28.56
CA VAL A 64 -21.53 -21.12 -29.49
C VAL A 64 -21.55 -21.66 -30.91
N GLY A 65 -22.47 -21.17 -31.74
CA GLY A 65 -22.63 -21.58 -33.12
C GLY A 65 -22.49 -20.41 -34.09
N PHE A 66 -21.77 -20.64 -35.18
CA PHE A 66 -21.62 -19.71 -36.30
C PHE A 66 -22.01 -20.42 -37.59
N SER A 67 -23.22 -20.16 -38.08
CA SER A 67 -23.71 -20.73 -39.34
C SER A 67 -23.55 -19.71 -40.47
N THR A 68 -23.10 -20.16 -41.63
CA THR A 68 -22.86 -19.29 -42.79
C THR A 68 -23.28 -19.96 -44.10
N TYR A 69 -23.65 -19.16 -45.10
CA TYR A 69 -24.06 -19.63 -46.43
C TYR A 69 -23.09 -19.16 -47.52
N GLY A 70 -22.54 -20.12 -48.25
CA GLY A 70 -21.80 -19.91 -49.51
C GLY A 70 -22.58 -20.51 -50.67
N ASP A 71 -22.24 -21.74 -51.07
CA ASP A 71 -23.06 -22.55 -51.99
C ASP A 71 -24.11 -23.40 -51.25
N GLU A 72 -23.80 -23.78 -50.01
CA GLU A 72 -24.66 -24.49 -49.07
C GLU A 72 -24.50 -23.91 -47.66
N VAL A 73 -25.38 -24.33 -46.74
CA VAL A 73 -25.31 -23.93 -45.33
C VAL A 73 -24.19 -24.72 -44.65
N ASP A 74 -23.29 -24.01 -43.99
CA ASP A 74 -22.25 -24.57 -43.14
C ASP A 74 -22.49 -24.20 -41.66
N ASP A 75 -22.75 -25.22 -40.84
CA ASP A 75 -22.84 -25.08 -39.39
C ASP A 75 -21.47 -25.35 -38.74
N PHE A 76 -21.07 -24.47 -37.83
CA PHE A 76 -19.80 -24.54 -37.11
C PHE A 76 -20.02 -24.18 -35.64
N TYR A 77 -19.37 -24.91 -34.72
CA TYR A 77 -19.64 -24.84 -33.29
C TYR A 77 -18.34 -24.80 -32.48
N SER A 78 -18.39 -24.13 -31.33
CA SER A 78 -17.35 -24.15 -30.32
C SER A 78 -17.19 -25.54 -29.68
N GLN A 79 -16.05 -25.78 -29.03
CA GLN A 79 -15.84 -26.90 -28.12
C GLN A 79 -16.47 -26.61 -26.75
N GLN A 80 -16.27 -25.40 -26.23
CA GLN A 80 -16.77 -24.97 -24.93
C GLN A 80 -18.25 -24.55 -24.96
N SER A 81 -18.90 -24.65 -23.80
CA SER A 81 -20.25 -24.14 -23.53
C SER A 81 -20.17 -22.85 -22.72
N VAL A 82 -21.08 -21.91 -22.97
CA VAL A 82 -21.08 -20.57 -22.35
C VAL A 82 -22.40 -20.26 -21.60
N ASN A 83 -23.11 -21.31 -21.18
CA ASN A 83 -24.42 -21.21 -20.54
C ASN A 83 -24.36 -21.42 -19.02
N ASP A 84 -23.33 -20.87 -18.37
CA ASP A 84 -23.07 -20.96 -16.93
C ASP A 84 -23.66 -19.79 -16.13
N GLY A 85 -24.26 -18.80 -16.80
CA GLY A 85 -24.81 -17.60 -16.18
C GLY A 85 -23.79 -16.48 -15.97
N GLU A 86 -22.57 -16.60 -16.49
CA GLU A 86 -21.53 -15.56 -16.47
C GLU A 86 -21.49 -14.77 -17.79
N TRP A 87 -20.79 -13.63 -17.80
CA TRP A 87 -20.56 -12.84 -19.01
C TRP A 87 -19.40 -13.41 -19.82
N HIS A 88 -19.61 -13.60 -21.11
CA HIS A 88 -18.59 -14.06 -22.05
C HIS A 88 -18.48 -13.13 -23.26
N HIS A 89 -17.24 -12.93 -23.73
CA HIS A 89 -16.95 -12.28 -25.00
C HIS A 89 -16.84 -13.33 -26.10
N LEU A 90 -17.81 -13.34 -27.02
CA LEU A 90 -17.89 -14.33 -28.09
C LEU A 90 -17.55 -13.68 -29.43
N VAL A 91 -16.66 -14.30 -30.19
CA VAL A 91 -16.26 -13.79 -31.50
C VAL A 91 -16.38 -14.86 -32.57
N ALA A 92 -17.02 -14.53 -33.69
CA ALA A 92 -17.04 -15.33 -34.91
C ALA A 92 -16.28 -14.62 -36.02
N VAL A 93 -15.34 -15.31 -36.65
CA VAL A 93 -14.53 -14.78 -37.77
C VAL A 93 -14.71 -15.66 -39.00
N PHE A 94 -14.92 -15.03 -40.16
CA PHE A 94 -14.75 -15.62 -41.48
C PHE A 94 -13.75 -14.79 -42.28
N ASP A 95 -12.64 -15.39 -42.68
CA ASP A 95 -11.52 -14.69 -43.34
C ASP A 95 -11.55 -14.68 -44.87
N GLY A 96 -12.69 -15.08 -45.44
CA GLY A 96 -12.86 -15.35 -46.86
C GLY A 96 -12.55 -16.81 -47.23
N VAL A 97 -11.87 -17.54 -46.35
CA VAL A 97 -11.55 -18.96 -46.52
C VAL A 97 -12.01 -19.74 -45.30
N ASP A 98 -11.47 -19.46 -44.12
CA ASP A 98 -11.63 -20.21 -42.88
C ASP A 98 -12.63 -19.54 -41.92
N LYS A 99 -13.22 -20.35 -41.03
CA LYS A 99 -14.07 -19.90 -39.92
C LYS A 99 -13.37 -20.13 -38.58
N ARG A 100 -13.45 -19.18 -37.65
CA ARG A 100 -12.94 -19.30 -36.27
C ARG A 100 -13.96 -18.82 -35.26
N ILE A 101 -13.97 -19.45 -34.09
CA ILE A 101 -14.71 -19.01 -32.90
C ILE A 101 -13.70 -18.74 -31.80
N TYR A 102 -13.79 -17.56 -31.18
CA TYR A 102 -13.05 -17.21 -29.97
C TYR A 102 -14.03 -17.02 -28.82
N ILE A 103 -13.60 -17.43 -27.62
CA ILE A 103 -14.33 -17.25 -26.37
C ILE A 103 -13.36 -16.58 -25.40
N ASP A 104 -13.77 -15.44 -24.85
CA ASP A 104 -13.01 -14.64 -23.87
C ASP A 104 -11.59 -14.30 -24.35
N GLY A 105 -11.47 -13.98 -25.64
CA GLY A 105 -10.22 -13.61 -26.30
C GLY A 105 -9.38 -14.79 -26.79
N GLU A 106 -9.67 -16.02 -26.37
CA GLU A 106 -8.91 -17.21 -26.76
C GLU A 106 -9.55 -17.95 -27.94
N LEU A 107 -8.72 -18.49 -28.84
CA LEU A 107 -9.19 -19.30 -29.96
C LEU A 107 -9.74 -20.63 -29.44
N ASP A 108 -11.04 -20.87 -29.65
CA ASP A 108 -11.70 -22.10 -29.19
C ASP A 108 -11.79 -23.15 -30.32
N SER A 109 -12.16 -22.73 -31.52
CA SER A 109 -12.28 -23.66 -32.65
C SER A 109 -12.00 -23.00 -33.99
N GLU A 110 -11.55 -23.80 -34.95
CA GLU A 110 -11.28 -23.40 -36.33
C GLU A 110 -11.79 -24.45 -37.33
N LYS A 111 -12.34 -23.98 -38.46
CA LYS A 111 -12.77 -24.82 -39.58
C LYS A 111 -12.21 -24.28 -40.88
N THR A 112 -11.37 -25.08 -41.52
CA THR A 112 -10.66 -24.69 -42.74
C THR A 112 -11.53 -24.81 -43.98
N ASN A 113 -11.58 -23.74 -44.76
CA ASN A 113 -12.18 -23.66 -46.09
C ASN A 113 -13.59 -24.29 -46.27
N PRO A 114 -14.57 -24.03 -45.37
CA PRO A 114 -15.91 -24.64 -45.45
C PRO A 114 -16.68 -24.31 -46.74
N HIS A 115 -16.43 -23.15 -47.36
CA HIS A 115 -17.13 -22.69 -48.57
C HIS A 115 -16.27 -22.72 -49.83
N GLY A 116 -15.07 -23.31 -49.79
CA GLY A 116 -14.20 -23.39 -50.98
C GLY A 116 -13.63 -22.04 -51.44
N GLY A 117 -13.52 -21.04 -50.56
CA GLY A 117 -13.01 -19.70 -50.85
C GLY A 117 -14.02 -18.78 -51.54
N ILE A 118 -15.31 -19.09 -51.42
CA ILE A 118 -16.42 -18.28 -51.94
C ILE A 118 -16.90 -17.34 -50.82
N SER A 119 -17.18 -16.08 -51.18
CA SER A 119 -17.78 -15.08 -50.31
C SER A 119 -19.16 -15.51 -49.80
N LEU A 120 -19.56 -15.04 -48.62
CA LEU A 120 -20.87 -15.39 -48.08
C LEU A 120 -21.98 -14.59 -48.77
N GLY A 121 -23.14 -15.21 -48.97
CA GLY A 121 -24.33 -14.54 -49.48
C GLY A 121 -24.90 -15.15 -50.77
N LYS A 122 -26.19 -15.45 -50.76
CA LYS A 122 -26.96 -15.92 -51.93
C LYS A 122 -27.53 -14.78 -52.80
N GLY A 123 -27.41 -13.54 -52.32
CA GLY A 123 -27.92 -12.33 -52.97
C GLY A 123 -29.40 -12.01 -52.71
N THR A 124 -30.14 -12.79 -51.92
CA THR A 124 -31.51 -12.38 -51.55
C THR A 124 -31.46 -11.24 -50.55
N THR A 125 -32.34 -10.23 -50.63
CA THR A 125 -32.35 -9.18 -49.60
C THR A 125 -32.69 -9.76 -48.22
N ARG A 126 -31.85 -9.51 -47.20
CA ARG A 126 -32.04 -9.98 -45.82
C ARG A 126 -31.75 -8.89 -44.79
N TYR A 127 -32.73 -8.59 -43.95
CA TYR A 127 -32.61 -7.69 -42.79
C TYR A 127 -32.20 -8.46 -41.53
N GLY A 128 -31.41 -7.81 -40.67
CA GLY A 128 -30.87 -8.42 -39.45
C GLY A 128 -31.79 -8.29 -38.24
N PHE A 129 -31.72 -9.27 -37.34
CA PHE A 129 -32.30 -9.16 -36.00
C PHE A 129 -31.24 -9.44 -34.93
N ILE A 130 -31.32 -8.71 -33.80
CA ILE A 130 -30.63 -9.07 -32.55
C ILE A 130 -31.64 -9.71 -31.61
N GLY A 131 -31.34 -10.91 -31.11
CA GLY A 131 -32.17 -11.66 -30.16
C GLY A 131 -33.28 -12.54 -30.75
N ASP A 132 -33.44 -12.59 -32.07
CA ASP A 132 -34.35 -13.49 -32.80
C ASP A 132 -33.77 -13.83 -34.17
N GLY A 133 -34.26 -14.90 -34.81
CA GLY A 133 -33.79 -15.33 -36.11
C GLY A 133 -34.57 -14.73 -37.28
N SER A 134 -33.86 -14.49 -38.38
CA SER A 134 -34.35 -13.74 -39.54
C SER A 134 -34.69 -14.63 -40.74
N GLU A 135 -35.78 -14.28 -41.44
CA GLU A 135 -36.05 -14.61 -42.84
C GLU A 135 -36.53 -13.35 -43.61
N ALA A 136 -36.20 -12.17 -43.08
CA ALA A 136 -36.85 -10.92 -43.42
C ALA A 136 -36.32 -10.34 -44.74
N THR A 137 -37.21 -10.13 -45.73
CA THR A 137 -36.87 -9.46 -47.00
C THR A 137 -37.09 -7.96 -47.00
N ASP A 138 -37.80 -7.46 -45.98
CA ASP A 138 -38.09 -6.07 -45.71
C ASP A 138 -37.83 -5.82 -44.20
N PHE A 139 -37.62 -4.56 -43.80
CA PHE A 139 -37.41 -4.16 -42.41
C PHE A 139 -38.51 -4.69 -41.47
N ASP A 140 -38.13 -5.26 -40.33
CA ASP A 140 -39.01 -5.96 -39.37
C ASP A 140 -39.99 -6.96 -40.02
N GLY A 141 -39.50 -7.65 -41.06
CA GLY A 141 -40.27 -8.60 -41.86
C GLY A 141 -40.44 -9.99 -41.23
N SER A 142 -40.33 -11.02 -42.07
CA SER A 142 -40.54 -12.41 -41.65
C SER A 142 -39.44 -12.92 -40.71
N ARG A 143 -39.84 -13.62 -39.64
CA ARG A 143 -38.97 -14.18 -38.59
C ARG A 143 -39.16 -15.68 -38.48
N ASN A 144 -38.14 -16.39 -38.01
CA ASN A 144 -38.22 -17.83 -37.74
C ASN A 144 -38.51 -18.16 -36.25
N TYR A 145 -38.68 -17.14 -35.41
CA TYR A 145 -39.09 -17.21 -34.00
C TYR A 145 -38.13 -18.06 -33.14
N LYS A 146 -36.82 -17.89 -33.36
CA LYS A 146 -35.73 -18.59 -32.69
C LYS A 146 -34.99 -17.62 -31.76
N TYR A 147 -35.58 -17.41 -30.60
CA TYR A 147 -35.18 -16.39 -29.65
C TYR A 147 -33.90 -16.72 -28.90
N PHE A 148 -33.14 -15.68 -28.57
CA PHE A 148 -32.13 -15.74 -27.52
C PHE A 148 -32.74 -15.44 -26.15
N GLN A 149 -32.43 -16.29 -25.17
CA GLN A 149 -32.75 -16.09 -23.77
C GLN A 149 -31.47 -15.78 -23.01
N GLY A 150 -31.36 -14.56 -22.51
CA GLY A 150 -30.16 -14.07 -21.85
C GLY A 150 -30.03 -12.56 -21.97
N LYS A 151 -28.90 -12.03 -21.54
CA LYS A 151 -28.51 -10.62 -21.67
C LYS A 151 -27.49 -10.50 -22.80
N ILE A 152 -27.57 -9.39 -23.53
CA ILE A 152 -26.61 -9.00 -24.55
C ILE A 152 -26.13 -7.63 -24.10
N GLY A 153 -24.81 -7.46 -23.98
CA GLY A 153 -24.19 -6.22 -23.54
C GLY A 153 -23.84 -5.34 -24.73
N GLU A 154 -23.18 -5.91 -25.73
CA GLU A 154 -22.63 -5.13 -26.84
C GLU A 154 -22.55 -6.01 -28.08
N VAL A 155 -22.79 -5.47 -29.27
CA VAL A 155 -22.61 -6.15 -30.56
C VAL A 155 -21.78 -5.30 -31.51
N ARG A 156 -20.71 -5.88 -32.06
CA ARG A 156 -19.84 -5.27 -33.08
C ARG A 156 -19.86 -6.11 -34.34
N LEU A 157 -20.07 -5.47 -35.47
CA LEU A 157 -20.12 -6.11 -36.78
C LEU A 157 -19.08 -5.49 -37.71
N TRP A 158 -18.18 -6.31 -38.23
CA TRP A 158 -17.08 -5.89 -39.09
C TRP A 158 -17.09 -6.62 -40.43
N HIS A 159 -16.74 -5.91 -41.50
CA HIS A 159 -16.40 -6.49 -42.81
C HIS A 159 -14.89 -6.60 -43.04
N THR A 160 -14.13 -6.53 -41.96
CA THR A 160 -12.68 -6.69 -41.93
C THR A 160 -12.29 -7.74 -40.90
N LEU A 161 -11.12 -8.32 -41.10
CA LEU A 161 -10.59 -9.32 -40.19
C LEU A 161 -10.03 -8.69 -38.92
N ARG A 162 -10.42 -9.25 -37.78
CA ARG A 162 -9.81 -8.99 -36.48
C ARG A 162 -8.83 -10.12 -36.16
N THR A 163 -7.59 -9.79 -35.86
CA THR A 163 -6.59 -10.78 -35.42
C THR A 163 -6.87 -11.23 -33.99
N ALA A 164 -6.26 -12.34 -33.56
CA ALA A 164 -6.40 -12.80 -32.17
C ALA A 164 -5.93 -11.73 -31.16
N ASP A 165 -4.82 -11.05 -31.45
CA ASP A 165 -4.30 -9.98 -30.60
C ASP A 165 -5.27 -8.80 -30.53
N GLN A 166 -5.86 -8.39 -31.67
CA GLN A 166 -6.87 -7.35 -31.70
C GLN A 166 -8.12 -7.76 -30.93
N ILE A 167 -8.58 -9.00 -31.04
CA ILE A 167 -9.74 -9.47 -30.28
C ILE A 167 -9.46 -9.36 -28.77
N LYS A 168 -8.28 -9.80 -28.31
CA LYS A 168 -7.88 -9.70 -26.89
C LYS A 168 -7.71 -8.25 -26.43
N GLU A 169 -7.16 -7.41 -27.29
CA GLU A 169 -6.89 -6.01 -27.00
C GLU A 169 -8.18 -5.18 -26.90
N TYR A 170 -9.13 -5.41 -27.82
CA TYR A 170 -10.33 -4.59 -27.94
C TYR A 170 -11.56 -5.14 -27.21
N MET A 171 -11.55 -6.39 -26.72
CA MET A 171 -12.72 -6.94 -26.00
C MET A 171 -13.08 -6.17 -24.72
N SER A 172 -12.13 -5.45 -24.13
CA SER A 172 -12.29 -4.61 -22.93
C SER A 172 -12.22 -3.10 -23.20
N VAL A 173 -12.28 -2.70 -24.47
CA VAL A 173 -12.18 -1.30 -24.92
C VAL A 173 -13.42 -0.97 -25.73
N GLU A 174 -14.12 0.11 -25.39
CA GLU A 174 -15.26 0.59 -26.15
C GLU A 174 -14.77 1.35 -27.39
N LEU A 175 -15.42 1.12 -28.53
CA LEU A 175 -15.01 1.67 -29.80
C LEU A 175 -15.47 3.12 -29.96
N THR A 176 -14.78 3.86 -30.82
CA THR A 176 -15.14 5.23 -31.19
C THR A 176 -16.20 5.29 -32.31
N GLY A 177 -16.49 4.15 -32.94
CA GLY A 177 -17.40 4.03 -34.06
C GLY A 177 -16.78 4.34 -35.42
N ASN A 178 -15.59 4.96 -35.46
CA ASN A 178 -14.92 5.38 -36.70
C ASN A 178 -13.91 4.35 -37.24
N GLU A 179 -13.85 3.17 -36.65
CA GLU A 179 -12.87 2.16 -37.00
C GLU A 179 -13.10 1.63 -38.42
N LYS A 180 -12.00 1.57 -39.19
CA LYS A 180 -12.05 1.12 -40.58
C LYS A 180 -12.60 -0.30 -40.68
N GLY A 181 -13.72 -0.46 -41.39
CA GLY A 181 -14.34 -1.75 -41.64
C GLY A 181 -15.46 -2.11 -40.66
N LEU A 182 -15.72 -1.28 -39.65
CA LEU A 182 -16.89 -1.39 -38.78
C LEU A 182 -18.15 -1.11 -39.60
N GLN A 183 -19.15 -1.98 -39.47
CA GLN A 183 -20.43 -1.90 -40.19
C GLN A 183 -21.59 -1.60 -39.24
N GLY A 184 -21.49 -2.04 -37.99
CA GLY A 184 -22.49 -1.75 -36.98
C GLY A 184 -21.89 -1.90 -35.59
N PHE A 185 -22.26 -0.99 -34.70
CA PHE A 185 -21.82 -1.00 -33.31
C PHE A 185 -22.95 -0.56 -32.40
N TRP A 186 -23.36 -1.44 -31.47
CA TRP A 186 -24.50 -1.21 -30.61
C TRP A 186 -24.20 -1.60 -29.15
N THR A 187 -24.26 -0.66 -28.20
CA THR A 187 -23.79 -0.81 -26.81
C THR A 187 -24.86 -1.17 -25.77
N MET A 188 -26.13 -1.36 -26.15
CA MET A 188 -27.27 -1.74 -25.27
C MET A 188 -27.48 -0.91 -23.97
N ASP A 189 -26.66 0.12 -23.74
CA ASP A 189 -26.62 0.94 -22.52
C ASP A 189 -27.82 1.88 -22.39
N ASP A 190 -28.17 2.56 -23.48
CA ASP A 190 -29.37 3.39 -23.58
C ASP A 190 -30.27 2.91 -24.73
N MET A 191 -31.42 2.37 -24.34
CA MET A 191 -32.46 1.88 -25.24
C MET A 191 -33.75 2.73 -25.15
N SER A 192 -33.67 3.95 -24.62
CA SER A 192 -34.85 4.77 -24.31
C SER A 192 -35.59 5.30 -25.55
N GLU A 193 -34.90 5.54 -26.66
CA GLU A 193 -35.46 6.05 -27.92
C GLU A 193 -35.29 5.10 -29.11
N GLY A 194 -34.79 3.89 -28.89
CA GLY A 194 -34.31 2.97 -29.92
C GLY A 194 -32.92 2.45 -29.56
N LEU A 195 -32.27 1.66 -30.43
CA LEU A 195 -30.88 1.26 -30.27
C LEU A 195 -30.04 2.00 -31.32
N VAL A 196 -29.13 2.84 -30.87
CA VAL A 196 -28.30 3.68 -31.76
C VAL A 196 -27.15 2.86 -32.35
N ASP A 197 -26.89 3.02 -33.64
CA ASP A 197 -25.67 2.55 -34.31
C ASP A 197 -24.54 3.56 -34.16
N GLU A 198 -23.67 3.29 -33.19
CA GLU A 198 -22.52 4.12 -32.85
C GLU A 198 -21.43 4.11 -33.94
N SER A 199 -21.52 3.21 -34.94
CA SER A 199 -20.58 3.23 -36.07
C SER A 199 -20.82 4.37 -37.06
N GLY A 200 -21.94 5.10 -36.93
CA GLY A 200 -22.29 6.20 -37.81
C GLY A 200 -22.73 5.77 -39.22
N ASN A 201 -22.92 4.47 -39.46
CA ASN A 201 -23.35 3.93 -40.76
C ASN A 201 -24.88 3.97 -40.95
N GLY A 202 -25.63 4.38 -39.92
CA GLY A 202 -27.08 4.54 -39.96
C GLY A 202 -27.83 3.21 -39.87
N ASN A 203 -27.23 2.21 -39.24
CA ASN A 203 -27.80 0.88 -39.05
C ASN A 203 -28.57 0.76 -37.73
N GLU A 204 -29.46 1.72 -37.50
CA GLU A 204 -30.21 1.85 -36.25
C GLU A 204 -31.03 0.58 -35.94
N GLY A 205 -31.20 0.30 -34.65
CA GLY A 205 -32.03 -0.79 -34.16
C GLY A 205 -33.37 -0.29 -33.61
N THR A 206 -34.47 -0.90 -34.06
CA THR A 206 -35.81 -0.68 -33.50
C THR A 206 -36.17 -1.79 -32.52
N LEU A 207 -36.49 -1.39 -31.29
CA LEU A 207 -36.90 -2.29 -30.22
C LEU A 207 -38.31 -2.85 -30.46
N VAL A 208 -38.46 -4.17 -30.47
CA VAL A 208 -39.77 -4.83 -30.65
C VAL A 208 -40.17 -5.60 -29.39
N ASN A 209 -41.41 -5.37 -28.93
CA ASN A 209 -41.98 -5.89 -27.68
C ASN A 209 -41.22 -5.49 -26.40
N ASN A 210 -40.59 -4.30 -26.42
CA ASN A 210 -39.92 -3.68 -25.28
C ASN A 210 -38.90 -4.60 -24.57
N PRO A 211 -37.78 -4.96 -25.21
CA PRO A 211 -36.59 -5.41 -24.48
C PRO A 211 -36.26 -4.40 -23.38
N SER A 212 -35.91 -4.89 -22.19
CA SER A 212 -35.54 -4.05 -21.05
C SER A 212 -34.04 -4.04 -20.86
N SER A 213 -33.45 -2.86 -20.66
CA SER A 213 -32.09 -2.74 -20.12
C SER A 213 -32.08 -3.17 -18.64
N VAL A 214 -30.93 -3.65 -18.19
CA VAL A 214 -30.67 -4.01 -16.79
C VAL A 214 -29.41 -3.29 -16.34
N THR A 215 -29.38 -2.75 -15.12
CA THR A 215 -28.21 -2.07 -14.53
C THR A 215 -27.17 -3.04 -13.98
N GLU A 216 -27.08 -4.24 -14.56
CA GLU A 216 -26.06 -5.21 -14.18
C GLU A 216 -24.80 -4.84 -14.93
N LEU A 217 -23.76 -4.48 -14.17
CA LEU A 217 -22.45 -4.21 -14.73
C LEU A 217 -21.99 -5.50 -15.41
N MET A 218 -21.78 -5.46 -16.73
CA MET A 218 -20.80 -6.34 -17.38
C MET A 218 -19.53 -6.31 -16.51
N PRO A 219 -18.76 -7.41 -16.33
CA PRO A 219 -17.55 -7.39 -15.52
C PRO A 219 -16.77 -6.15 -15.91
N GLU A 220 -16.69 -5.16 -15.01
CA GLU A 220 -16.56 -3.74 -15.37
C GLU A 220 -15.47 -3.53 -16.42
N GLY A 221 -15.87 -3.54 -17.69
CA GLY A 221 -15.32 -2.64 -18.67
C GLY A 221 -15.90 -1.28 -18.31
N LEU A 222 -15.36 -0.65 -17.28
CA LEU A 222 -15.10 0.78 -17.43
C LEU A 222 -14.20 0.82 -18.66
N SER A 223 -14.81 1.01 -19.83
CA SER A 223 -14.07 1.13 -21.07
C SER A 223 -13.16 2.31 -20.87
N ILE A 224 -11.87 2.03 -20.74
CA ILE A 224 -10.90 3.09 -20.81
C ILE A 224 -10.85 3.49 -22.27
N GLN A 225 -11.52 4.59 -22.59
CA GLN A 225 -11.34 5.27 -23.86
C GLN A 225 -9.88 5.71 -23.91
N VAL A 226 -9.06 5.00 -24.69
CA VAL A 226 -7.67 5.38 -24.94
C VAL A 226 -7.63 6.18 -26.23
N ILE A 227 -7.06 7.37 -26.19
CA ILE A 227 -6.80 8.10 -27.43
C ILE A 227 -5.60 7.49 -28.15
N ASP A 228 -5.74 7.27 -29.46
CA ASP A 228 -4.72 6.66 -30.31
C ASP A 228 -3.49 7.58 -30.51
N HIS A 229 -3.69 8.90 -30.38
CA HIS A 229 -2.66 9.92 -30.63
C HIS A 229 -2.64 11.02 -29.54
N PRO A 230 -2.19 10.72 -28.31
CA PRO A 230 -2.04 11.72 -27.26
C PRO A 230 -0.90 12.71 -27.60
N ILE A 231 -1.27 13.88 -28.11
CA ILE A 231 -0.31 14.93 -28.48
C ILE A 231 0.24 15.62 -27.23
N GLY A 232 1.56 15.67 -27.09
CA GLY A 232 2.25 16.39 -26.01
C GLY A 232 2.35 15.65 -24.68
N GLN A 233 1.94 14.38 -24.62
CA GLN A 233 2.06 13.52 -23.43
C GLN A 233 3.17 12.47 -23.59
N LEU A 234 3.68 11.96 -22.47
CA LEU A 234 4.70 10.91 -22.43
C LEU A 234 4.03 9.53 -22.62
N THR A 235 4.08 8.98 -23.83
CA THR A 235 3.48 7.66 -24.14
C THR A 235 4.39 6.47 -23.91
N GLY A 236 5.70 6.70 -23.87
CA GLY A 236 6.69 5.64 -23.68
C GLY A 236 7.91 6.17 -22.94
N ASN A 237 8.37 5.40 -21.97
CA ASN A 237 9.60 5.67 -21.23
C ASN A 237 10.50 4.43 -21.23
N LYS A 238 11.81 4.66 -21.22
CA LYS A 238 12.81 3.61 -21.16
C LYS A 238 13.92 4.03 -20.19
N THR A 239 13.95 3.41 -19.02
CA THR A 239 14.88 3.72 -17.93
C THR A 239 15.97 2.67 -17.85
N TYR A 240 17.24 3.07 -17.90
CA TYR A 240 18.38 2.15 -17.87
C TYR A 240 18.62 1.60 -16.46
N VAL A 241 19.01 0.34 -16.34
CA VAL A 241 19.48 -0.27 -15.08
C VAL A 241 20.99 -0.51 -15.21
N PRO A 242 21.84 0.43 -14.72
CA PRO A 242 23.26 0.43 -15.08
C PRO A 242 24.04 -0.80 -14.62
N SER A 243 23.73 -1.34 -13.44
CA SER A 243 24.42 -2.51 -12.88
C SER A 243 24.11 -3.81 -13.62
N GLU A 244 23.02 -3.86 -14.38
CA GLU A 244 22.56 -5.06 -15.07
C GLU A 244 22.66 -4.95 -16.59
N GLY A 245 22.82 -3.74 -17.14
CA GLY A 245 22.87 -3.52 -18.58
C GLY A 245 21.51 -3.71 -19.26
N THR A 246 20.42 -3.66 -18.49
CA THR A 246 19.04 -3.88 -18.93
C THR A 246 18.27 -2.56 -18.93
N TRP A 247 17.02 -2.62 -19.41
CA TRP A 247 16.14 -1.45 -19.48
C TRP A 247 14.75 -1.81 -18.96
N VAL A 248 14.22 -0.97 -18.10
CA VAL A 248 12.80 -0.96 -17.71
C VAL A 248 12.08 -0.10 -18.74
N ASN A 249 11.12 -0.68 -19.45
CA ASN A 249 10.31 0.01 -20.44
C ASN A 249 8.91 0.17 -19.87
N SER A 250 8.35 1.36 -20.05
CA SER A 250 6.99 1.67 -19.62
C SER A 250 6.23 2.33 -20.77
N VAL A 251 4.97 1.96 -20.93
CA VAL A 251 4.05 2.56 -21.90
C VAL A 251 2.85 3.10 -21.14
N THR A 252 2.49 4.36 -21.39
CA THR A 252 1.37 5.04 -20.75
C THR A 252 0.30 5.36 -21.78
N TYR A 253 -0.91 4.92 -21.49
CA TYR A 253 -2.13 5.18 -22.26
C TYR A 253 -2.93 6.28 -21.57
N TYR A 254 -3.60 7.11 -22.37
CA TYR A 254 -4.29 8.31 -21.92
C TYR A 254 -5.74 8.33 -22.40
N ASP A 255 -6.62 8.93 -21.61
CA ASP A 255 -7.98 9.26 -22.04
C ASP A 255 -8.08 10.55 -22.86
N GLU A 256 -9.29 10.89 -23.31
CA GLU A 256 -9.58 12.13 -24.05
C GLU A 256 -9.25 13.40 -23.26
N LYS A 257 -9.18 13.32 -21.93
CA LYS A 257 -8.77 14.41 -21.04
C LYS A 257 -7.27 14.44 -20.77
N LEU A 258 -6.49 13.60 -21.48
CA LEU A 258 -5.05 13.43 -21.31
C LEU A 258 -4.65 12.95 -19.91
N GLN A 259 -5.52 12.18 -19.25
CA GLN A 259 -5.23 11.54 -17.97
C GLN A 259 -4.65 10.13 -18.19
N PRO A 260 -3.54 9.76 -17.54
CA PRO A 260 -3.02 8.39 -17.54
C PRO A 260 -4.05 7.38 -17.04
N VAL A 261 -4.48 6.48 -17.91
CA VAL A 261 -5.51 5.47 -17.61
C VAL A 261 -4.94 4.06 -17.56
N GLN A 262 -3.79 3.84 -18.19
CA GLN A 262 -3.06 2.58 -18.02
C GLN A 262 -1.57 2.81 -18.20
N THR A 263 -0.76 2.22 -17.32
CA THR A 263 0.69 2.16 -17.44
C THR A 263 1.10 0.69 -17.45
N ARG A 264 1.83 0.27 -18.49
CA ARG A 264 2.40 -1.07 -18.60
C ARG A 264 3.90 -0.98 -18.48
N THR A 265 4.48 -1.69 -17.53
CA THR A 265 5.92 -1.71 -17.29
C THR A 265 6.44 -3.13 -17.41
N ASN A 266 7.53 -3.33 -18.14
CA ASN A 266 8.28 -4.57 -18.05
C ASN A 266 9.45 -4.39 -17.09
N ASN A 267 9.77 -5.43 -16.33
CA ASN A 267 10.97 -5.41 -15.49
C ASN A 267 12.19 -6.02 -16.20
N ASP A 268 13.30 -6.14 -15.48
CA ASP A 268 14.59 -6.67 -15.96
C ASP A 268 14.54 -8.10 -16.53
N LYS A 269 13.40 -8.79 -16.44
CA LYS A 269 13.22 -10.20 -16.80
C LYS A 269 11.98 -10.51 -17.65
N ASP A 270 11.41 -9.53 -18.33
CA ASP A 270 10.18 -9.67 -19.13
C ASP A 270 8.91 -10.02 -18.31
N GLU A 271 8.95 -9.87 -16.98
CA GLU A 271 7.75 -9.91 -16.12
C GLU A 271 6.96 -8.60 -16.35
N GLN A 272 5.62 -8.70 -16.39
CA GLN A 272 4.74 -7.58 -16.72
C GLN A 272 4.03 -7.04 -15.49
N GLU A 273 4.05 -5.72 -15.33
CA GLU A 273 3.22 -4.98 -14.39
C GLU A 273 2.29 -4.06 -15.19
N VAL A 274 1.00 -4.09 -14.88
CA VAL A 274 0.00 -3.24 -15.50
C VAL A 274 -0.78 -2.53 -14.41
N LEU A 275 -0.63 -1.21 -14.32
CA LEU A 275 -1.48 -0.36 -13.49
C LEU A 275 -2.56 0.25 -14.38
N THR A 276 -3.81 0.05 -14.03
CA THR A 276 -4.97 0.61 -14.72
C THR A 276 -5.72 1.52 -13.76
N THR A 277 -6.04 2.74 -14.16
CA THR A 277 -6.65 3.77 -13.33
C THR A 277 -7.94 4.25 -13.97
N TYR A 278 -9.01 4.23 -13.20
CA TYR A 278 -10.33 4.66 -13.63
C TYR A 278 -10.71 5.97 -12.96
N TYR A 279 -11.27 6.89 -13.74
CA TYR A 279 -11.68 8.21 -13.26
C TYR A 279 -13.18 8.41 -13.32
N ASP A 280 -13.72 9.24 -12.43
CA ASP A 280 -15.06 9.80 -12.59
C ASP A 280 -15.09 10.98 -13.57
N PHE A 281 -16.29 11.51 -13.82
CA PHE A 281 -16.48 12.65 -14.72
C PHE A 281 -15.73 13.93 -14.27
N THR A 282 -15.33 14.02 -12.99
CA THR A 282 -14.54 15.13 -12.41
C THR A 282 -13.05 14.83 -12.33
N SER A 283 -12.58 13.75 -12.95
CA SER A 283 -11.16 13.37 -13.03
C SER A 283 -10.59 12.85 -11.70
N LYS A 284 -11.43 12.39 -10.75
CA LYS A 284 -10.97 11.69 -9.53
C LYS A 284 -10.85 10.20 -9.79
N VAL A 285 -9.83 9.57 -9.20
CA VAL A 285 -9.63 8.12 -9.30
C VAL A 285 -10.71 7.40 -8.51
N VAL A 286 -11.55 6.59 -9.15
CA VAL A 286 -12.59 5.78 -8.48
C VAL A 286 -12.20 4.32 -8.32
N LYS A 287 -11.23 3.84 -9.11
CA LYS A 287 -10.70 2.48 -9.05
C LYS A 287 -9.28 2.45 -9.60
N SER A 288 -8.43 1.63 -9.00
CA SER A 288 -7.14 1.25 -9.57
C SER A 288 -7.05 -0.28 -9.60
N VAL A 289 -6.50 -0.82 -10.68
CA VAL A 289 -6.26 -2.25 -10.84
C VAL A 289 -4.79 -2.45 -11.20
N GLN A 290 -4.05 -3.11 -10.31
CA GLN A 290 -2.66 -3.47 -10.53
C GLN A 290 -2.58 -4.97 -10.81
N TYR A 291 -2.15 -5.33 -12.01
CA TYR A 291 -1.88 -6.70 -12.42
C TYR A 291 -0.39 -6.94 -12.48
N TYR A 292 0.06 -8.06 -11.91
CA TYR A 292 1.44 -8.48 -11.92
C TYR A 292 1.52 -9.91 -12.47
N ASP A 293 2.44 -10.13 -13.41
CA ASP A 293 2.68 -11.41 -14.05
C ASP A 293 4.17 -11.74 -14.13
N LYS A 294 4.54 -12.81 -13.44
CA LYS A 294 5.89 -13.38 -13.35
C LYS A 294 6.07 -14.62 -14.24
N GLY A 295 5.15 -14.89 -15.15
CA GLY A 295 5.08 -16.12 -15.94
C GLY A 295 4.47 -17.30 -15.17
N ASP A 296 5.11 -17.74 -14.09
CA ASP A 296 4.61 -18.86 -13.25
C ASP A 296 3.62 -18.42 -12.15
N TYR A 297 3.47 -17.10 -11.98
CA TYR A 297 2.66 -16.50 -10.93
C TYR A 297 2.06 -15.19 -11.42
N ALA A 298 0.73 -15.08 -11.39
CA ALA A 298 0.03 -13.84 -11.68
C ALA A 298 -0.89 -13.46 -10.51
N LEU A 299 -0.93 -12.18 -10.16
CA LEU A 299 -1.79 -11.66 -9.11
C LEU A 299 -2.37 -10.30 -9.52
N THR A 300 -3.62 -10.06 -9.13
CA THR A 300 -4.33 -8.80 -9.39
C THR A 300 -4.71 -8.16 -8.08
N PHE A 301 -4.57 -6.84 -8.00
CA PHE A 301 -4.99 -6.01 -6.89
C PHE A 301 -5.97 -4.99 -7.40
N THR A 302 -7.07 -4.80 -6.68
CA THR A 302 -8.04 -3.76 -7.00
C THR A 302 -8.24 -2.89 -5.77
N GLU A 303 -8.04 -1.58 -5.92
CA GLU A 303 -8.53 -0.60 -4.96
C GLU A 303 -9.72 0.14 -5.57
N GLN A 304 -10.76 0.39 -4.77
CA GLN A 304 -11.86 1.26 -5.15
C GLN A 304 -11.98 2.41 -4.15
N PHE A 305 -12.28 3.59 -4.66
CA PHE A 305 -12.29 4.84 -3.91
C PHE A 305 -13.67 5.46 -3.96
N LYS A 306 -14.21 5.81 -2.79
CA LYS A 306 -15.48 6.51 -2.66
C LYS A 306 -15.25 7.90 -2.12
N TYR A 307 -15.94 8.89 -2.69
CA TYR A 307 -15.84 10.28 -2.28
C TYR A 307 -17.19 10.83 -1.84
N ASP A 308 -17.16 11.85 -0.99
CA ASP A 308 -18.35 12.63 -0.70
C ASP A 308 -18.64 13.68 -1.78
N HIS A 309 -19.73 14.44 -1.60
CA HIS A 309 -20.14 15.51 -2.50
C HIS A 309 -19.17 16.71 -2.55
N ALA A 310 -18.15 16.74 -1.68
CA ALA A 310 -17.12 17.77 -1.59
C ALA A 310 -15.73 17.22 -1.99
N ASP A 311 -15.70 16.10 -2.70
CA ASP A 311 -14.48 15.46 -3.25
C ASP A 311 -13.49 14.94 -2.19
N ARG A 312 -13.96 14.71 -0.96
CA ARG A 312 -13.14 14.12 0.12
C ARG A 312 -13.27 12.60 0.12
N LEU A 313 -12.16 11.89 0.32
CA LEU A 313 -12.09 10.43 0.29
C LEU A 313 -12.82 9.82 1.49
N MET A 314 -13.97 9.18 1.27
CA MET A 314 -14.76 8.52 2.30
C MET A 314 -14.36 7.07 2.56
N GLU A 315 -13.98 6.31 1.54
CA GLU A 315 -13.77 4.86 1.70
C GLU A 315 -12.73 4.37 0.69
N VAL A 316 -11.88 3.44 1.12
CA VAL A 316 -11.04 2.64 0.21
C VAL A 316 -11.26 1.16 0.50
N THR A 317 -11.62 0.40 -0.53
CA THR A 317 -11.69 -1.07 -0.48
C THR A 317 -10.55 -1.67 -1.26
N HIS A 318 -9.90 -2.70 -0.72
CA HIS A 318 -8.80 -3.43 -1.36
C HIS A 318 -9.18 -4.89 -1.57
N GLN A 319 -8.94 -5.41 -2.78
CA GLN A 319 -9.23 -6.79 -3.17
C GLN A 319 -8.00 -7.42 -3.81
N ILE A 320 -7.72 -8.68 -3.46
CA ILE A 320 -6.59 -9.46 -3.98
C ILE A 320 -7.12 -10.68 -4.74
N GLY A 321 -6.88 -10.71 -6.06
CA GLY A 321 -7.40 -11.75 -6.95
C GLY A 321 -8.92 -11.89 -6.81
N ALA A 322 -9.38 -13.12 -6.58
CA ALA A 322 -10.78 -13.44 -6.37
C ALA A 322 -11.22 -13.39 -4.88
N ALA A 323 -10.38 -12.90 -3.96
CA ALA A 323 -10.76 -12.76 -2.56
C ALA A 323 -11.89 -11.74 -2.39
N ASN A 324 -12.59 -11.78 -1.25
CA ASN A 324 -13.58 -10.76 -0.93
C ASN A 324 -12.89 -9.40 -0.73
N PRO A 325 -13.47 -8.29 -1.24
CA PRO A 325 -12.97 -6.94 -0.94
C PRO A 325 -12.97 -6.65 0.57
N VAL A 326 -11.91 -5.98 1.03
CA VAL A 326 -11.73 -5.54 2.41
C VAL A 326 -11.74 -4.01 2.45
N THR A 327 -12.62 -3.40 3.24
CA THR A 327 -12.62 -1.95 3.47
C THR A 327 -11.44 -1.59 4.36
N ILE A 328 -10.32 -1.16 3.77
CA ILE A 328 -9.09 -0.86 4.51
C ILE A 328 -9.19 0.46 5.29
N THR A 329 -10.00 1.41 4.82
CA THR A 329 -10.20 2.70 5.48
C THR A 329 -11.59 3.26 5.18
N ALA A 330 -12.23 3.84 6.19
CA ALA A 330 -13.44 4.65 6.07
C ALA A 330 -13.29 5.94 6.87
N ASN A 331 -13.39 7.08 6.21
CA ASN A 331 -13.13 8.41 6.78
C ASN A 331 -14.43 9.20 6.96
N GLU A 332 -14.50 9.93 8.06
CA GLU A 332 -15.46 11.00 8.28
C GLU A 332 -14.77 12.34 8.40
N TYR A 333 -15.46 13.39 7.99
CA TYR A 333 -14.93 14.75 8.03
C TYR A 333 -15.88 15.71 8.73
N ASN A 334 -15.31 16.69 9.42
CA ASN A 334 -16.10 17.77 10.04
C ASN A 334 -16.59 18.80 9.00
N GLU A 335 -17.39 19.77 9.48
CA GLU A 335 -17.96 20.86 8.67
C GLU A 335 -16.89 21.77 8.03
N LEU A 336 -15.65 21.74 8.51
CA LEU A 336 -14.52 22.52 7.99
C LEU A 336 -13.65 21.78 6.97
N GLY A 337 -14.00 20.55 6.60
CA GLY A 337 -13.18 19.77 5.65
C GLY A 337 -12.10 18.92 6.30
N GLN A 338 -11.96 18.94 7.63
CA GLN A 338 -10.88 18.24 8.33
C GLN A 338 -11.31 16.81 8.67
N LEU A 339 -10.38 15.86 8.58
CA LEU A 339 -10.62 14.47 8.98
C LEU A 339 -11.04 14.46 10.45
N LYS A 340 -12.19 13.87 10.74
CA LYS A 340 -12.76 13.77 12.09
C LYS A 340 -12.52 12.37 12.64
N GLU A 341 -12.73 11.35 11.83
CA GLU A 341 -12.61 9.95 12.23
C GLU A 341 -12.05 9.14 11.05
N LYS A 342 -11.19 8.16 11.34
CA LYS A 342 -10.73 7.17 10.38
C LYS A 342 -10.86 5.77 10.98
N ASN A 343 -11.72 4.97 10.36
CA ASN A 343 -11.95 3.57 10.73
C ASN A 343 -11.13 2.64 9.83
N LEU A 344 -10.33 1.76 10.44
CA LEU A 344 -9.45 0.81 9.75
C LEU A 344 -10.03 -0.60 9.79
N HIS A 345 -9.94 -1.32 8.66
CA HIS A 345 -10.46 -2.70 8.51
C HIS A 345 -11.94 -2.82 8.91
N VAL A 346 -12.82 -2.14 8.15
CA VAL A 346 -14.24 -2.07 8.48
C VAL A 346 -14.96 -3.35 8.04
N ALA A 347 -15.66 -3.98 8.98
CA ALA A 347 -16.51 -5.15 8.77
C ALA A 347 -17.90 -4.88 9.36
N GLY A 348 -18.87 -4.56 8.49
CA GLY A 348 -20.22 -4.20 8.91
C GLY A 348 -20.24 -2.93 9.74
N SER A 349 -20.69 -3.02 11.00
CA SER A 349 -20.69 -1.91 11.97
C SER A 349 -19.52 -2.01 12.97
N SER A 350 -18.42 -2.66 12.60
CA SER A 350 -17.20 -2.76 13.42
C SER A 350 -15.96 -2.37 12.62
N ALA A 351 -14.95 -1.84 13.30
CA ALA A 351 -13.63 -1.58 12.75
C ALA A 351 -12.58 -2.25 13.65
N LEU A 352 -11.43 -2.61 13.09
CA LEU A 352 -10.31 -3.14 13.87
C LEU A 352 -9.72 -2.04 14.78
N GLN A 353 -9.71 -0.81 14.28
CA GLN A 353 -9.27 0.37 15.02
C GLN A 353 -9.98 1.61 14.46
N SER A 354 -10.43 2.52 15.34
CA SER A 354 -10.83 3.87 14.95
C SER A 354 -9.75 4.88 15.38
N LEU A 355 -9.68 6.00 14.66
CA LEU A 355 -8.76 7.11 14.91
C LEU A 355 -9.56 8.41 14.90
N ASP A 356 -9.74 8.99 16.07
CA ASP A 356 -10.48 10.22 16.32
C ASP A 356 -9.55 11.45 16.31
N TYR A 357 -9.76 12.32 15.34
CA TYR A 357 -8.95 13.51 15.11
C TYR A 357 -9.60 14.75 15.73
N GLN A 358 -8.85 15.48 16.55
CA GLN A 358 -9.28 16.78 17.06
C GLN A 358 -8.25 17.86 16.77
N TYR A 359 -8.75 19.08 16.54
CA TYR A 359 -7.95 20.23 16.19
C TYR A 359 -8.22 21.39 17.14
N ASN A 360 -7.20 22.23 17.35
CA ASN A 360 -7.40 23.49 18.04
C ASN A 360 -8.05 24.54 17.11
N ILE A 361 -8.39 25.71 17.67
CA ILE A 361 -9.04 26.80 16.94
C ILE A 361 -8.21 27.39 15.78
N ARG A 362 -6.91 27.06 15.69
CA ARG A 362 -6.01 27.45 14.58
C ARG A 362 -5.93 26.38 13.49
N GLY A 363 -6.64 25.27 13.64
CA GLY A 363 -6.63 24.14 12.72
C GLY A 363 -5.44 23.19 12.90
N TRP A 364 -4.64 23.34 13.97
CA TRP A 364 -3.54 22.41 14.25
C TRP A 364 -4.07 21.17 14.95
N LEU A 365 -3.56 19.99 14.57
CA LEU A 365 -3.88 18.73 15.21
C LEU A 365 -3.53 18.81 16.69
N SER A 366 -4.50 18.60 17.56
CA SER A 366 -4.29 18.54 19.01
C SER A 366 -4.39 17.13 19.56
N LYS A 367 -5.03 16.21 18.84
CA LYS A 367 -5.34 14.89 19.35
C LYS A 367 -5.60 13.86 18.24
N LEU A 368 -5.15 12.63 18.48
CA LEU A 368 -5.49 11.42 17.77
C LEU A 368 -5.87 10.38 18.84
N ASN A 369 -7.15 10.05 18.99
CA ASN A 369 -7.71 9.30 20.13
C ASN A 369 -7.39 9.92 21.51
N GLU A 370 -7.98 9.39 22.57
CA GLU A 370 -7.61 9.77 23.93
C GLU A 370 -6.13 9.43 24.20
N GLY A 371 -5.32 10.43 24.59
CA GLY A 371 -3.87 10.24 24.76
C GLY A 371 -3.48 9.28 25.89
N ASP A 372 -4.41 9.01 26.82
CA ASP A 372 -4.34 8.04 27.90
C ASP A 372 -5.15 6.75 27.61
N LEU A 373 -5.73 6.66 26.41
CA LEU A 373 -6.65 5.60 25.95
C LEU A 373 -7.92 5.48 26.81
N ALA A 374 -8.33 6.55 27.49
CA ALA A 374 -9.60 6.56 28.20
C ALA A 374 -10.77 6.41 27.22
N ALA A 375 -11.84 5.74 27.66
CA ALA A 375 -13.06 5.66 26.86
C ALA A 375 -13.68 7.06 26.71
N ASP A 376 -13.79 7.54 25.47
CA ASP A 376 -14.36 8.85 25.13
C ASP A 376 -15.88 8.84 24.93
N GLY A 377 -16.46 7.64 24.79
CA GLY A 377 -17.89 7.45 24.54
C GLY A 377 -18.33 7.92 23.15
N THR A 378 -17.41 8.16 22.22
CA THR A 378 -17.68 8.64 20.86
C THR A 378 -17.50 7.58 19.77
N ALA A 379 -16.90 6.42 20.08
CA ALA A 379 -16.74 5.34 19.11
C ALA A 379 -18.09 4.80 18.59
N GLU A 380 -18.43 5.15 17.35
CA GLU A 380 -19.58 4.57 16.62
C GLU A 380 -19.32 3.10 16.26
N TYR A 381 -18.04 2.70 16.28
CA TYR A 381 -17.50 1.37 15.95
C TYR A 381 -16.79 0.65 17.12
N GLY A 382 -17.21 0.83 18.37
CA GLY A 382 -17.12 -0.18 19.44
C GLY A 382 -15.79 -0.86 19.88
N SER A 383 -14.60 -0.51 19.37
CA SER A 383 -13.32 -1.12 19.79
C SER A 383 -12.56 -0.28 20.83
N ARG A 384 -11.80 -0.93 21.71
CA ARG A 384 -10.81 -0.29 22.61
C ARG A 384 -9.67 0.27 21.75
N ASP A 385 -9.28 1.53 21.95
CA ASP A 385 -8.16 2.12 21.22
C ASP A 385 -6.82 1.47 21.59
N HIS A 386 -6.04 1.12 20.57
CA HIS A 386 -4.70 0.57 20.75
C HIS A 386 -3.59 1.63 20.76
N PHE A 387 -3.86 2.82 20.24
CA PHE A 387 -2.92 3.96 20.21
C PHE A 387 -3.66 5.27 20.38
N GLY A 388 -3.06 6.19 21.15
CA GLY A 388 -3.56 7.54 21.37
C GLY A 388 -2.43 8.53 21.53
N MET A 389 -2.68 9.77 21.13
CA MET A 389 -1.70 10.86 21.12
C MET A 389 -2.37 12.21 21.34
N GLN A 390 -1.70 13.06 22.12
CA GLN A 390 -2.07 14.45 22.33
C GLN A 390 -0.89 15.39 22.04
N LEU A 391 -1.16 16.45 21.29
CA LEU A 391 -0.22 17.52 21.00
C LEU A 391 -0.64 18.80 21.71
N MET A 392 0.29 19.41 22.42
CA MET A 392 0.09 20.65 23.17
C MET A 392 1.04 21.73 22.66
N TYR A 393 0.49 22.92 22.48
CA TYR A 393 1.17 24.08 21.90
C TYR A 393 1.33 25.16 22.96
N ASP A 394 0.45 26.16 22.97
CA ASP A 394 0.42 27.25 23.96
C ASP A 394 -0.10 26.79 25.33
N ASN A 395 -0.77 25.64 25.38
CA ASN A 395 -1.24 24.98 26.58
C ASN A 395 -0.23 24.02 27.24
N ALA A 396 1.00 23.90 26.72
CA ALA A 396 2.03 22.96 27.20
C ALA A 396 2.78 23.42 28.48
N GLY A 397 2.11 24.17 29.36
CA GLY A 397 2.69 24.63 30.63
C GLY A 397 4.03 25.37 30.48
N SER A 398 5.09 24.84 31.11
CA SER A 398 6.45 25.41 31.02
C SER A 398 7.10 25.30 29.64
N TYR A 399 6.57 24.44 28.77
CA TYR A 399 7.05 24.22 27.41
C TYR A 399 6.20 24.94 26.36
N ALA A 400 5.28 25.82 26.77
CA ALA A 400 4.34 26.50 25.89
C ALA A 400 5.02 27.18 24.68
N GLN A 401 4.51 26.87 23.49
CA GLN A 401 4.96 27.44 22.21
C GLN A 401 3.81 28.19 21.52
N TYR A 402 4.07 29.41 21.05
CA TYR A 402 3.02 30.28 20.46
C TYR A 402 3.15 30.46 18.95
N ASN A 403 4.23 29.93 18.37
CA ASN A 403 4.66 30.08 16.98
C ASN A 403 4.36 28.86 16.10
N GLY A 404 3.63 27.87 16.64
CA GLY A 404 3.30 26.62 15.96
C GLY A 404 4.35 25.52 16.09
N ASN A 405 5.41 25.70 16.89
CA ASN A 405 6.16 24.56 17.41
C ASN A 405 5.29 23.80 18.41
N ILE A 406 5.50 22.49 18.52
CA ILE A 406 4.84 21.66 19.53
C ILE A 406 5.61 21.82 20.84
N GLY A 407 4.91 22.20 21.91
CA GLY A 407 5.52 22.33 23.23
C GLY A 407 5.62 21.01 23.96
N GLN A 408 4.59 20.17 23.85
CA GLN A 408 4.55 18.83 24.45
C GLN A 408 3.81 17.85 23.53
N MET A 409 4.23 16.59 23.60
CA MET A 409 3.54 15.44 23.02
C MET A 409 3.34 14.41 24.13
N ALA A 410 2.13 13.89 24.27
CA ALA A 410 1.83 12.73 25.10
C ALA A 410 1.26 11.62 24.23
N TRP A 411 1.55 10.36 24.53
CA TRP A 411 1.04 9.22 23.79
C TRP A 411 1.00 7.96 24.65
N LYS A 412 0.21 6.98 24.22
CA LYS A 412 0.08 5.69 24.90
C LYS A 412 -0.35 4.60 23.92
N THR A 413 0.13 3.39 24.16
CA THR A 413 -0.38 2.16 23.53
C THR A 413 -1.01 1.23 24.58
N THR A 414 -1.78 0.24 24.17
CA THR A 414 -2.30 -0.77 25.13
C THR A 414 -1.21 -1.67 25.72
N LEU A 415 0.04 -1.58 25.24
CA LEU A 415 1.22 -2.24 25.83
C LEU A 415 1.95 -1.36 26.85
N ASP A 416 1.51 -0.12 27.06
CA ASP A 416 2.13 0.80 28.01
C ASP A 416 1.39 0.84 29.34
N ASP A 417 2.12 0.63 30.43
CA ASP A 417 1.60 0.79 31.80
C ASP A 417 1.40 2.27 32.19
N ALA A 418 2.15 3.17 31.56
CA ALA A 418 2.17 4.60 31.86
C ALA A 418 1.83 5.44 30.62
N ASP A 419 1.29 6.64 30.85
CA ASP A 419 1.12 7.62 29.78
C ASP A 419 2.49 8.24 29.47
N LEU A 420 3.00 8.05 28.27
CA LEU A 420 4.33 8.50 27.86
C LEU A 420 4.25 9.95 27.37
N GLN A 421 5.30 10.74 27.59
CA GLN A 421 5.31 12.14 27.13
C GLN A 421 6.70 12.74 26.95
N TYR A 422 6.77 13.76 26.10
CA TYR A 422 7.91 14.63 25.90
C TYR A 422 7.52 16.11 26.04
N GLY A 423 8.38 16.89 26.70
CA GLY A 423 8.36 18.36 26.70
C GLY A 423 9.54 18.92 25.93
N TYR A 424 9.27 19.75 24.93
CA TYR A 424 10.26 20.24 23.98
C TYR A 424 10.65 21.69 24.25
N THR A 425 11.93 21.99 24.06
CA THR A 425 12.43 23.37 24.04
C THR A 425 13.19 23.64 22.75
N TYR A 426 13.24 24.92 22.36
CA TYR A 426 13.81 25.34 21.08
C TYR A 426 14.66 26.59 21.28
N ASP A 427 15.61 26.79 20.36
CA ASP A 427 16.27 28.08 20.24
C ASP A 427 15.43 29.08 19.42
N ASN A 428 15.94 30.31 19.28
CA ASN A 428 15.23 31.37 18.55
C ASN A 428 15.12 31.12 17.03
N LEU A 429 15.82 30.12 16.49
CA LEU A 429 15.72 29.68 15.09
C LEU A 429 14.80 28.45 14.94
N ASN A 430 14.09 28.07 16.01
CA ASN A 430 13.23 26.88 16.10
C ASN A 430 13.97 25.54 15.99
N ARG A 431 15.28 25.50 16.27
CA ARG A 431 16.01 24.23 16.37
C ARG A 431 15.79 23.64 17.76
N ILE A 432 15.66 22.32 17.85
CA ILE A 432 15.40 21.64 19.13
C ILE A 432 16.59 21.81 20.08
N LEU A 433 16.32 22.11 21.36
CA LEU A 433 17.32 22.22 22.42
C LEU A 433 17.20 21.08 23.44
N SER A 434 15.98 20.58 23.65
CA SER A 434 15.74 19.38 24.44
C SER A 434 14.40 18.73 24.14
N ALA A 435 14.32 17.43 24.41
CA ALA A 435 13.12 16.63 24.56
C ALA A 435 13.21 15.95 25.93
N ASN A 436 12.40 16.43 26.89
CA ASN A 436 12.42 15.97 28.27
C ASN A 436 11.31 14.96 28.45
N TYR A 437 11.67 13.72 28.76
CA TYR A 437 10.77 12.59 28.90
C TYR A 437 10.04 12.64 30.24
N GLY A 438 8.79 12.21 30.22
CA GLY A 438 7.98 12.05 31.42
C GLY A 438 7.01 10.88 31.29
N GLU A 439 6.45 10.51 32.43
CA GLU A 439 5.44 9.45 32.56
C GLU A 439 4.31 9.98 33.44
N ASN A 440 3.05 9.66 33.10
CA ASN A 440 1.86 10.01 33.87
C ASN A 440 1.81 11.52 34.23
N GLY A 441 2.07 12.39 33.24
CA GLY A 441 2.06 13.85 33.42
C GLY A 441 3.27 14.42 34.17
N THR A 442 4.24 13.60 34.59
CA THR A 442 5.40 14.05 35.38
C THR A 442 6.74 13.94 34.62
N PHE A 443 7.49 15.04 34.54
CA PHE A 443 8.82 15.12 33.90
C PHE A 443 9.98 14.93 34.89
N THR A 444 9.92 13.88 35.71
CA THR A 444 10.98 13.55 36.68
C THR A 444 11.70 12.23 36.37
N SER A 445 11.19 11.46 35.41
CA SER A 445 11.75 10.17 35.03
C SER A 445 13.14 10.37 34.40
N ASN A 446 13.31 11.36 33.53
CA ASN A 446 14.54 11.64 32.78
C ASN A 446 15.08 10.43 31.98
N LYS A 447 14.29 9.36 31.86
CA LYS A 447 14.68 8.03 31.37
C LYS A 447 15.07 8.06 29.91
N PHE A 448 14.30 8.73 29.06
CA PHE A 448 14.57 8.86 27.63
C PHE A 448 14.82 10.31 27.20
N ASP A 449 15.36 11.13 28.09
CA ASP A 449 15.68 12.53 27.81
C ASP A 449 16.68 12.65 26.65
N VAL A 450 16.47 13.67 25.81
CA VAL A 450 17.49 14.16 24.88
C VAL A 450 17.73 15.62 25.15
N THR A 451 18.94 15.96 25.57
CA THR A 451 19.32 17.32 26.00
C THR A 451 20.69 17.68 25.45
N GLY A 452 21.26 18.81 25.86
CA GLY A 452 22.64 19.16 25.53
C GLY A 452 22.87 19.54 24.07
N PHE A 453 21.81 19.74 23.28
CA PHE A 453 21.92 20.20 21.90
C PHE A 453 22.65 21.54 21.84
N SER A 454 23.70 21.59 21.04
CA SER A 454 24.34 22.83 20.64
C SER A 454 24.62 22.82 19.14
N TYR A 455 24.63 23.99 18.53
CA TYR A 455 24.77 24.14 17.09
C TYR A 455 25.83 25.15 16.72
N ASP A 456 26.47 24.97 15.57
CA ASP A 456 27.21 26.03 14.93
C ASP A 456 26.27 27.00 14.15
N ALA A 457 26.87 27.96 13.44
CA ALA A 457 26.14 28.96 12.67
C ALA A 457 25.41 28.40 11.44
N ASN A 458 25.87 27.26 10.89
CA ASN A 458 25.25 26.58 9.75
C ASN A 458 24.22 25.54 10.20
N GLY A 459 24.06 25.32 11.51
CA GLY A 459 23.14 24.32 12.04
C GLY A 459 23.71 22.90 12.08
N ASN A 460 25.03 22.73 12.05
CA ASN A 460 25.64 21.46 12.44
C ASN A 460 25.46 21.24 13.95
N ILE A 461 24.99 20.06 14.36
CA ILE A 461 24.92 19.65 15.77
C ILE A 461 26.35 19.48 16.23
N LYS A 462 26.71 20.17 17.30
CA LYS A 462 28.02 20.07 17.94
C LYS A 462 28.04 19.13 19.14
N SER A 463 26.91 18.97 19.80
CA SER A 463 26.79 18.10 20.96
C SER A 463 25.34 17.66 21.16
N LEU A 464 25.14 16.49 21.76
CA LEU A 464 23.86 16.08 22.36
C LEU A 464 24.10 15.07 23.49
N THR A 465 23.11 14.90 24.37
CA THR A 465 23.14 13.89 25.43
C THR A 465 21.82 13.14 25.41
N ARG A 466 21.89 11.81 25.32
CA ARG A 466 20.72 10.92 25.41
C ARG A 466 20.76 10.12 26.70
N ARG A 467 19.59 9.94 27.30
CA ARG A 467 19.37 9.05 28.43
C ARG A 467 18.52 7.86 27.97
N GLY A 468 18.69 6.72 28.60
CA GLY A 468 17.99 5.49 28.26
C GLY A 468 18.06 4.44 29.36
N VAL A 469 17.74 3.20 28.98
CA VAL A 469 17.82 2.01 29.83
C VAL A 469 19.04 1.19 29.43
N ASN A 470 19.78 0.69 30.41
CA ASN A 470 20.73 -0.40 30.20
C ASN A 470 20.47 -1.54 31.20
N GLU A 471 21.26 -2.62 31.11
CA GLU A 471 21.09 -3.84 31.95
C GLU A 471 21.13 -3.59 33.47
N ASN A 472 21.74 -2.48 33.92
CA ASN A 472 22.01 -2.23 35.35
C ASN A 472 21.25 -1.02 35.91
N ASP A 473 20.80 -0.11 35.05
CA ASP A 473 20.13 1.12 35.43
C ASP A 473 19.03 1.45 34.42
N ALA A 474 17.80 1.47 34.92
CA ALA A 474 16.62 1.83 34.16
C ALA A 474 16.58 3.31 33.76
N ASN A 475 17.57 4.11 34.18
CA ASN A 475 17.64 5.54 33.96
C ASN A 475 19.08 6.07 33.91
N THR A 476 19.82 5.74 32.87
CA THR A 476 21.23 6.12 32.70
C THR A 476 21.43 7.10 31.53
N ILE A 477 22.59 7.77 31.48
CA ILE A 477 23.08 8.34 30.22
C ILE A 477 23.47 7.15 29.32
N ILE A 478 23.02 7.18 28.08
CA ILE A 478 23.40 6.21 27.05
C ILE A 478 24.27 6.82 25.97
N ASP A 479 24.25 8.15 25.83
CA ASP A 479 25.12 8.88 24.91
C ASP A 479 25.46 10.25 25.47
N GLN A 480 26.73 10.64 25.34
CA GLN A 480 27.16 12.02 25.51
C GLN A 480 28.06 12.40 24.34
N LEU A 481 27.42 12.80 23.24
CA LEU A 481 28.07 12.97 21.96
C LEU A 481 28.67 14.36 21.78
N ASP A 482 29.91 14.41 21.31
CA ASP A 482 30.59 15.60 20.82
C ASP A 482 30.99 15.42 19.35
N TYR A 483 30.63 16.38 18.49
CA TYR A 483 30.77 16.28 17.03
C TYR A 483 31.88 17.20 16.53
N THR A 484 32.75 16.65 15.67
CA THR A 484 33.83 17.40 15.02
C THR A 484 33.62 17.46 13.51
N TYR A 485 33.74 18.65 12.93
CA TYR A 485 33.51 18.88 11.50
C TYR A 485 34.71 19.51 10.80
N VAL A 486 34.83 19.22 9.49
CA VAL A 486 35.58 20.03 8.53
C VAL A 486 34.57 20.66 7.57
N GLY A 487 34.40 21.98 7.65
CA GLY A 487 33.27 22.63 6.97
C GLY A 487 31.94 22.13 7.54
N ASN A 488 31.10 21.52 6.69
CA ASN A 488 29.85 20.87 7.10
C ASN A 488 29.93 19.34 7.12
N GLN A 489 31.07 18.75 6.78
CA GLN A 489 31.28 17.30 6.81
C GLN A 489 31.67 16.86 8.22
N LEU A 490 30.91 15.93 8.78
CA LEU A 490 31.17 15.33 10.09
C LEU A 490 32.35 14.38 9.96
N ILE A 491 33.43 14.58 10.72
CA ILE A 491 34.65 13.75 10.64
C ILE A 491 34.87 12.88 11.87
N LYS A 492 34.23 13.20 13.01
CA LYS A 492 34.33 12.43 14.25
C LYS A 492 33.10 12.66 15.14
N VAL A 493 32.64 11.61 15.82
CA VAL A 493 31.67 11.70 16.92
C VAL A 493 32.26 10.96 18.10
N GLU A 494 32.50 11.65 19.20
CA GLU A 494 33.03 11.05 20.44
C GLU A 494 31.88 10.83 21.42
N ASP A 495 31.82 9.65 22.06
CA ASP A 495 30.88 9.38 23.16
C ASP A 495 31.58 9.39 24.52
N GLY A 496 31.17 10.31 25.39
CA GLY A 496 31.69 10.43 26.75
C GLY A 496 31.17 9.38 27.76
N TYR A 497 30.27 8.46 27.38
CA TYR A 497 29.63 7.54 28.33
C TYR A 497 29.64 6.05 27.94
N GLY A 498 29.02 5.61 26.83
CA GLY A 498 29.01 4.18 26.47
C GLY A 498 28.17 3.81 25.23
N ASP A 499 28.19 2.53 24.84
CA ASP A 499 27.78 2.06 23.49
C ASP A 499 26.32 1.58 23.36
N THR A 500 25.39 2.08 24.18
CA THR A 500 23.98 1.61 24.13
C THR A 500 23.18 2.29 23.02
N GLY A 501 23.44 3.58 22.77
CA GLY A 501 22.82 4.32 21.67
C GLY A 501 23.69 4.30 20.42
N PHE A 502 24.40 5.41 20.19
CA PHE A 502 25.55 5.44 19.29
C PHE A 502 26.64 4.53 19.84
N LYS A 503 27.37 3.86 18.93
CA LYS A 503 28.44 2.93 19.29
C LYS A 503 29.75 3.56 18.86
N ASP A 504 30.54 4.01 19.82
CA ASP A 504 31.84 4.65 19.56
C ASP A 504 32.91 3.56 19.39
N GLY A 505 32.81 2.86 18.25
CA GLY A 505 33.56 1.63 17.99
C GLY A 505 35.06 1.83 17.76
N VAL A 506 35.48 3.06 17.43
CA VAL A 506 36.88 3.42 17.20
C VAL A 506 37.16 4.82 17.75
N ASP A 507 38.41 5.07 18.19
CA ASP A 507 38.84 6.41 18.60
C ASP A 507 40.00 6.86 17.70
N LEU A 508 39.66 7.56 16.61
CA LEU A 508 40.62 8.07 15.62
C LEU A 508 40.52 9.58 15.49
N SER A 509 41.46 10.22 14.77
CA SER A 509 41.36 11.66 14.50
C SER A 509 40.28 12.00 13.46
N GLU A 510 39.93 11.03 12.62
CA GLU A 510 38.93 11.09 11.56
C GLU A 510 38.40 9.67 11.38
N GLU A 511 37.08 9.53 11.42
CA GLU A 511 36.33 8.26 11.44
C GLU A 511 35.29 8.18 10.34
N TYR A 512 34.87 9.35 9.86
CA TYR A 512 33.98 9.50 8.72
C TYR A 512 34.75 10.15 7.59
N PHE A 513 34.71 9.52 6.42
CA PHE A 513 35.41 9.99 5.23
C PHE A 513 34.40 10.27 4.12
N TYR A 514 34.76 11.14 3.18
CA TYR A 514 33.87 11.56 2.09
C TYR A 514 34.58 11.58 0.75
N ASP A 515 33.82 11.36 -0.32
CA ASP A 515 34.28 11.64 -1.69
C ASP A 515 34.21 13.15 -2.02
N ASP A 516 34.71 13.50 -3.21
CA ASP A 516 34.70 14.89 -3.70
C ASP A 516 33.29 15.46 -3.93
N ASN A 517 32.27 14.59 -4.06
CA ASN A 517 30.86 14.98 -4.18
C ASN A 517 30.18 15.16 -2.81
N GLY A 518 30.91 14.89 -1.72
CA GLY A 518 30.41 15.00 -0.35
C GLY A 518 29.59 13.80 0.11
N ASN A 519 29.73 12.63 -0.52
CA ASN A 519 29.10 11.41 -0.04
C ASN A 519 30.00 10.72 0.99
N MET A 520 29.44 10.29 2.11
CA MET A 520 30.19 9.53 3.11
C MET A 520 30.68 8.21 2.52
N THR A 521 31.99 8.00 2.45
CA THR A 521 32.60 6.78 1.91
C THR A 521 32.95 5.76 2.98
N GLU A 522 33.15 6.18 4.22
CA GLU A 522 33.52 5.29 5.33
C GLU A 522 32.85 5.78 6.62
N ASP A 523 32.44 4.84 7.46
CA ASP A 523 32.00 5.05 8.84
C ASP A 523 32.66 3.97 9.69
N LYS A 524 33.75 4.34 10.35
CA LYS A 524 34.54 3.39 11.15
C LYS A 524 33.83 2.92 12.40
N ASN A 525 32.86 3.67 12.91
CA ASN A 525 32.10 3.32 14.10
C ASN A 525 31.09 2.20 13.80
N LYS A 526 30.55 2.16 12.58
CA LYS A 526 29.72 1.04 12.09
C LYS A 526 30.50 -0.08 11.40
N GLY A 527 31.84 0.02 11.34
CA GLY A 527 32.67 -0.95 10.62
C GLY A 527 32.48 -0.91 9.10
N ILE A 528 32.00 0.21 8.56
CA ILE A 528 31.86 0.43 7.11
C ILE A 528 33.24 0.80 6.55
N ASP A 529 33.82 -0.13 5.80
CA ASP A 529 35.14 0.00 5.21
C ASP A 529 35.12 0.82 3.92
N SER A 530 34.05 0.72 3.13
CA SER A 530 33.84 1.57 1.97
C SER A 530 32.39 1.58 1.50
N ILE A 531 31.96 2.72 0.96
CA ILE A 531 30.70 2.90 0.24
C ILE A 531 31.02 3.40 -1.16
N THR A 532 30.39 2.80 -2.16
CA THR A 532 30.44 3.26 -3.54
C THR A 532 29.09 3.80 -3.96
N TYR A 533 29.09 4.87 -4.75
CA TYR A 533 27.90 5.61 -5.14
C TYR A 533 27.71 5.61 -6.65
N ASN A 534 26.46 5.74 -7.08
CA ASN A 534 26.14 6.09 -8.46
C ASN A 534 26.22 7.62 -8.69
N HIS A 535 25.93 8.06 -9.91
CA HIS A 535 25.96 9.48 -10.28
C HIS A 535 24.84 10.33 -9.63
N LEU A 536 23.87 9.70 -8.96
CA LEU A 536 22.81 10.35 -8.18
C LEU A 536 23.17 10.41 -6.69
N ASN A 537 24.41 10.05 -6.30
CA ASN A 537 24.83 9.97 -4.90
C ASN A 537 24.05 8.92 -4.08
N LEU A 538 23.49 7.89 -4.73
CA LEU A 538 22.86 6.75 -4.06
C LEU A 538 23.87 5.59 -3.88
N PRO A 539 23.92 4.94 -2.71
CA PRO A 539 24.89 3.89 -2.44
C PRO A 539 24.56 2.62 -3.24
N ILE A 540 25.52 2.10 -4.01
CA ILE A 540 25.37 0.87 -4.81
C ILE A 540 26.09 -0.34 -4.20
N ALA A 541 27.12 -0.12 -3.38
CA ALA A 541 27.74 -1.16 -2.57
C ALA A 541 28.28 -0.59 -1.26
N VAL A 542 27.99 -1.28 -0.16
CA VAL A 542 28.49 -1.00 1.19
C VAL A 542 29.26 -2.23 1.66
N TYR A 543 30.54 -2.05 1.96
CA TYR A 543 31.43 -3.13 2.41
C TYR A 543 31.72 -2.96 3.90
N MET A 544 31.51 -4.04 4.65
CA MET A 544 31.90 -4.22 6.04
C MET A 544 32.69 -5.54 6.15
N ASP A 545 33.32 -5.81 7.32
CA ASP A 545 34.19 -6.98 7.53
C ASP A 545 33.59 -8.30 7.03
N THR A 546 32.40 -8.65 7.51
CA THR A 546 31.72 -9.91 7.15
C THR A 546 30.43 -9.72 6.36
N VAL A 547 29.98 -8.47 6.18
CA VAL A 547 28.71 -8.15 5.53
C VAL A 547 28.96 -7.26 4.32
N THR A 548 28.36 -7.60 3.19
CA THR A 548 28.32 -6.73 2.01
C THR A 548 26.87 -6.48 1.63
N VAL A 549 26.49 -5.22 1.44
CA VAL A 549 25.16 -4.84 0.97
C VAL A 549 25.28 -4.20 -0.40
N LEU A 550 24.60 -4.79 -1.40
CA LEU A 550 24.56 -4.30 -2.77
C LEU A 550 23.17 -3.79 -3.10
N TYR A 551 23.09 -2.64 -3.75
CA TYR A 551 21.84 -2.06 -4.21
C TYR A 551 21.84 -1.92 -5.73
N THR A 552 20.67 -2.14 -6.33
CA THR A 552 20.42 -1.91 -7.75
C THR A 552 19.30 -0.90 -7.87
N TYR A 553 19.59 0.17 -8.61
CA TYR A 553 18.63 1.21 -8.94
C TYR A 553 18.50 1.29 -10.46
N ASP A 554 17.35 1.77 -10.90
CA ASP A 554 17.26 2.33 -12.24
C ASP A 554 17.98 3.70 -12.31
N ALA A 555 18.11 4.24 -13.53
CA ALA A 555 18.74 5.53 -13.77
C ALA A 555 17.94 6.73 -13.23
N ALA A 556 16.69 6.53 -12.79
CA ALA A 556 15.90 7.55 -12.11
C ALA A 556 16.09 7.54 -10.58
N GLY A 557 16.84 6.56 -10.05
CA GLY A 557 17.10 6.42 -8.62
C GLY A 557 16.08 5.56 -7.89
N VAL A 558 15.19 4.85 -8.60
CA VAL A 558 14.25 3.91 -7.99
C VAL A 558 15.00 2.65 -7.60
N LYS A 559 14.94 2.27 -6.31
CA LYS A 559 15.54 1.05 -5.80
C LYS A 559 14.75 -0.17 -6.29
N LEU A 560 15.39 -1.06 -7.03
CA LEU A 560 14.78 -2.27 -7.59
C LEU A 560 15.16 -3.53 -6.82
N LYS A 561 16.38 -3.56 -6.25
CA LYS A 561 16.91 -4.75 -5.58
C LYS A 561 17.95 -4.40 -4.52
N LYS A 562 17.93 -5.15 -3.43
CA LYS A 562 18.96 -5.21 -2.39
C LYS A 562 19.50 -6.63 -2.31
N THR A 563 20.80 -6.79 -2.09
CA THR A 563 21.43 -8.08 -1.83
C THR A 563 22.37 -7.95 -0.64
N THR A 564 22.08 -8.71 0.42
CA THR A 564 22.92 -8.78 1.61
C THR A 564 23.69 -10.11 1.56
N LEU A 565 25.02 -10.02 1.59
CA LEU A 565 25.92 -11.16 1.63
C LEU A 565 26.58 -11.24 3.01
N THR A 566 26.54 -12.43 3.61
CA THR A 566 27.28 -12.80 4.82
C THR A 566 28.16 -14.03 4.54
N PRO A 567 29.06 -14.47 5.43
CA PRO A 567 29.89 -15.64 5.17
C PRO A 567 29.08 -16.95 5.06
N SER A 568 27.86 -16.97 5.60
CA SER A 568 26.98 -18.14 5.67
C SER A 568 25.77 -18.07 4.74
N ASP A 569 25.36 -16.88 4.32
CA ASP A 569 24.07 -16.68 3.66
C ASP A 569 24.06 -15.53 2.65
N THR A 570 23.12 -15.56 1.71
CA THR A 570 22.85 -14.49 0.76
C THR A 570 21.35 -14.27 0.66
N THR A 571 20.91 -13.07 1.03
CA THR A 571 19.51 -12.66 0.96
C THR A 571 19.33 -11.67 -0.17
N VAL A 572 18.36 -11.92 -1.06
CA VAL A 572 18.02 -11.03 -2.17
C VAL A 572 16.61 -10.49 -1.97
N THR A 573 16.49 -9.18 -1.74
CA THR A 573 15.21 -8.47 -1.65
C THR A 573 14.94 -7.74 -2.96
N ARG A 574 13.78 -7.95 -3.57
CA ARG A 574 13.34 -7.23 -4.78
C ARG A 574 12.12 -6.37 -4.44
N TYR A 575 12.13 -5.16 -5.00
CA TYR A 575 11.06 -4.18 -4.85
C TYR A 575 10.41 -4.01 -6.23
N GLN A 576 9.12 -4.29 -6.31
CA GLN A 576 8.33 -4.23 -7.54
C GLN A 576 7.03 -3.50 -7.24
N GLY A 577 6.99 -2.20 -7.52
CA GLY A 577 5.90 -1.34 -7.09
C GLY A 577 5.70 -1.41 -5.57
N SER A 578 4.49 -1.79 -5.15
CA SER A 578 4.12 -1.99 -3.75
C SER A 578 4.56 -3.34 -3.16
N MET A 579 5.02 -4.27 -4.00
CA MET A 579 5.34 -5.65 -3.60
C MET A 579 6.82 -5.80 -3.22
N VAL A 580 7.06 -6.57 -2.16
CA VAL A 580 8.40 -6.90 -1.69
C VAL A 580 8.60 -8.41 -1.69
N PHE A 581 9.63 -8.86 -2.38
CA PHE A 581 10.00 -10.27 -2.47
C PHE A 581 11.35 -10.51 -1.80
N GLU A 582 11.46 -11.60 -1.06
CA GLU A 582 12.74 -12.08 -0.52
C GLU A 582 13.04 -13.45 -1.11
N ASN A 583 14.22 -13.61 -1.69
CA ASN A 583 14.69 -14.84 -2.35
C ASN A 583 13.69 -15.39 -3.38
N GLY A 584 12.92 -14.49 -4.02
CA GLY A 584 11.91 -14.80 -5.02
C GLY A 584 10.50 -15.08 -4.48
N VAL A 585 10.32 -15.11 -3.15
CA VAL A 585 9.05 -15.36 -2.46
C VAL A 585 8.43 -14.04 -2.02
N LEU A 586 7.15 -13.83 -2.33
CA LEU A 586 6.40 -12.65 -1.90
C LEU A 586 6.35 -12.60 -0.36
N GLN A 587 6.82 -11.51 0.22
CA GLN A 587 6.76 -11.29 1.67
C GLN A 587 5.53 -10.48 2.05
N PHE A 588 5.33 -9.35 1.38
CA PHE A 588 4.18 -8.49 1.61
C PHE A 588 3.97 -7.52 0.45
N MET A 589 2.84 -6.84 0.52
CA MET A 589 2.44 -5.80 -0.41
C MET A 589 1.97 -4.60 0.40
N GLN A 590 2.48 -3.42 0.09
CA GLN A 590 2.11 -2.19 0.79
C GLN A 590 0.75 -1.69 0.29
N HIS A 591 -0.07 -1.15 1.19
CA HIS A 591 -1.25 -0.35 0.88
C HIS A 591 -1.24 0.94 1.70
N ALA A 592 -2.18 1.87 1.45
CA ALA A 592 -2.12 3.22 2.02
C ALA A 592 -2.04 3.28 3.57
N GLU A 593 -2.60 2.29 4.25
CA GLU A 593 -2.71 2.24 5.72
C GLU A 593 -1.82 1.16 6.35
N GLY A 594 -0.98 0.46 5.59
CA GLY A 594 -0.20 -0.67 6.11
C GLY A 594 0.31 -1.62 5.03
N ARG A 595 0.28 -2.92 5.31
CA ARG A 595 0.70 -3.98 4.39
C ARG A 595 -0.20 -5.21 4.48
N VAL A 596 -0.18 -6.03 3.45
CA VAL A 596 -0.84 -7.33 3.42
C VAL A 596 0.17 -8.42 3.11
N MET A 597 0.10 -9.55 3.82
CA MET A 597 1.07 -10.65 3.75
C MET A 597 0.38 -11.97 3.39
N PRO A 598 1.03 -12.90 2.67
CA PRO A 598 0.51 -14.25 2.46
C PRO A 598 0.40 -15.04 3.78
N ASP A 599 -0.71 -15.75 4.01
CA ASP A 599 -0.95 -16.60 5.19
C ASP A 599 -1.66 -17.91 4.82
N GLY A 600 -0.90 -18.97 4.49
CA GLY A 600 -1.45 -20.32 4.29
C GLY A 600 -2.53 -20.46 3.20
N GLY A 601 -2.54 -19.58 2.20
CA GLY A 601 -3.56 -19.49 1.14
C GLY A 601 -4.59 -18.37 1.35
N ASN A 602 -4.57 -17.72 2.52
CA ASN A 602 -5.29 -16.50 2.83
C ASN A 602 -4.33 -15.29 2.83
N TRP A 603 -4.86 -14.13 3.21
CA TRP A 603 -4.13 -12.87 3.31
C TRP A 603 -4.29 -12.27 4.70
N GLU A 604 -3.16 -11.91 5.33
CA GLU A 604 -3.12 -11.20 6.60
C GLU A 604 -2.94 -9.69 6.35
N TYR A 605 -3.94 -8.88 6.67
CA TYR A 605 -3.82 -7.43 6.63
C TYR A 605 -3.25 -6.89 7.93
N GLN A 606 -2.22 -6.06 7.84
CA GLN A 606 -1.57 -5.36 8.93
C GLN A 606 -1.65 -3.84 8.71
N TYR A 607 -1.99 -3.09 9.74
CA TYR A 607 -2.23 -1.65 9.70
C TYR A 607 -1.21 -0.90 10.56
N HIS A 608 -0.69 0.20 10.04
CA HIS A 608 0.29 1.04 10.72
C HIS A 608 -0.40 2.23 11.38
N LEU A 609 -0.44 2.26 12.72
CA LEU A 609 -0.89 3.42 13.49
C LEU A 609 0.28 4.39 13.64
N LYS A 610 0.11 5.60 13.10
CA LYS A 610 1.17 6.59 12.94
C LYS A 610 0.95 7.82 13.81
N ASP A 611 2.04 8.44 14.26
CA ASP A 611 1.98 9.78 14.88
C ASP A 611 1.84 10.90 13.84
N HIS A 612 1.84 12.16 14.28
CA HIS A 612 1.61 13.33 13.42
C HIS A 612 2.69 13.57 12.36
N LEU A 613 3.85 12.90 12.46
CA LEU A 613 4.94 12.97 11.50
C LEU A 613 4.98 11.75 10.58
N GLY A 614 4.03 10.83 10.73
CA GLY A 614 4.01 9.58 10.00
C GLY A 614 4.93 8.49 10.57
N ASN A 615 5.46 8.64 11.80
CA ASN A 615 6.24 7.56 12.42
C ASN A 615 5.31 6.43 12.82
N VAL A 616 5.63 5.20 12.44
CA VAL A 616 4.83 4.02 12.82
C VAL A 616 5.07 3.72 14.30
N ARG A 617 4.06 3.93 15.14
CA ARG A 617 4.11 3.68 16.60
C ARG A 617 3.61 2.29 16.94
N LEU A 618 2.62 1.79 16.19
CA LEU A 618 2.04 0.48 16.36
C LEU A 618 1.74 -0.14 15.01
N THR A 619 1.94 -1.46 14.89
CA THR A 619 1.39 -2.26 13.80
C THR A 619 0.42 -3.27 14.38
N ILE A 620 -0.81 -3.29 13.87
CA ILE A 620 -1.85 -4.21 14.30
C ILE A 620 -2.29 -5.12 13.14
N THR A 621 -2.66 -6.36 13.43
CA THR A 621 -3.13 -7.33 12.46
C THR A 621 -4.63 -7.56 12.54
N SER A 622 -5.24 -7.79 11.39
CA SER A 622 -6.62 -8.28 11.26
C SER A 622 -6.76 -9.77 11.63
N LYS A 623 -5.64 -10.50 11.73
CA LYS A 623 -5.62 -11.90 12.13
C LYS A 623 -5.90 -12.02 13.62
N GLN A 624 -7.11 -12.43 13.96
CA GLN A 624 -7.54 -12.70 15.33
C GLN A 624 -7.40 -14.20 15.61
N GLU A 625 -6.48 -14.56 16.50
CA GLU A 625 -6.25 -15.95 16.91
C GLU A 625 -6.59 -16.16 18.39
N SER A 626 -7.27 -17.26 18.68
CA SER A 626 -7.52 -17.70 20.05
C SER A 626 -7.47 -19.22 20.11
N TYR A 627 -6.84 -19.75 21.16
CA TYR A 627 -6.73 -21.18 21.39
C TYR A 627 -7.30 -21.54 22.76
N THR A 628 -8.19 -22.52 22.79
CA THR A 628 -8.76 -23.09 24.02
C THR A 628 -8.09 -24.42 24.31
N TYR A 629 -7.48 -24.53 25.49
CA TYR A 629 -6.98 -25.77 26.06
C TYR A 629 -7.96 -26.22 27.13
N LEU A 630 -8.40 -27.48 27.09
CA LEU A 630 -9.38 -28.01 28.03
C LEU A 630 -8.93 -29.36 28.58
N ALA A 631 -8.89 -29.48 29.90
CA ALA A 631 -8.75 -30.74 30.61
C ALA A 631 -10.07 -31.06 31.33
N THR A 632 -10.88 -31.91 30.70
CA THR A 632 -12.14 -32.48 31.23
C THR A 632 -11.90 -33.68 32.14
N MET A 633 -10.67 -34.22 32.17
CA MET A 633 -10.29 -35.43 32.91
C MET A 633 -10.88 -36.74 32.37
N GLU A 634 -11.72 -36.69 31.34
CA GLU A 634 -12.42 -37.87 30.81
C GLU A 634 -11.49 -38.87 30.12
N THR A 635 -11.73 -40.17 30.38
CA THR A 635 -10.86 -41.24 29.88
C THR A 635 -10.87 -41.31 28.34
N GLU A 636 -11.99 -40.92 27.72
CA GLU A 636 -12.16 -40.85 26.27
C GLU A 636 -11.29 -39.77 25.61
N LEU A 637 -10.95 -38.70 26.33
CA LEU A 637 -10.12 -37.57 25.85
C LEU A 637 -8.69 -37.61 26.38
N ALA A 638 -8.39 -38.53 27.29
CA ALA A 638 -7.09 -38.72 27.95
C ALA A 638 -5.87 -38.63 27.02
N THR A 639 -5.93 -39.20 25.81
CA THR A 639 -4.80 -39.17 24.87
C THR A 639 -4.43 -37.75 24.43
N ASN A 640 -5.42 -36.87 24.25
CA ASN A 640 -5.20 -35.48 23.86
C ASN A 640 -4.86 -34.62 25.09
N GLU A 641 -5.57 -34.84 26.20
CA GLU A 641 -5.35 -34.10 27.44
C GLU A 641 -3.95 -34.33 28.01
N GLU A 642 -3.48 -35.57 28.05
CA GLU A 642 -2.15 -35.93 28.58
C GLU A 642 -0.99 -35.48 27.66
N GLN A 643 -1.27 -35.03 26.42
CA GLN A 643 -0.27 -34.37 25.56
C GLN A 643 -0.15 -32.88 25.85
N LEU A 644 -1.23 -32.24 26.31
CA LEU A 644 -1.30 -30.80 26.52
C LEU A 644 -1.07 -30.43 27.99
N PHE A 645 -1.57 -31.25 28.92
CA PHE A 645 -1.56 -31.02 30.34
C PHE A 645 -0.75 -32.10 31.07
N GLY A 646 0.07 -31.65 32.02
CA GLY A 646 0.68 -32.53 33.00
C GLY A 646 -0.31 -32.99 34.06
N ASN A 647 0.04 -34.01 34.85
CA ASN A 647 -0.71 -34.51 36.00
C ASN A 647 -2.17 -34.98 35.78
N VAL A 648 -2.69 -34.99 34.55
CA VAL A 648 -4.04 -35.49 34.24
C VAL A 648 -4.20 -36.94 34.70
N ALA A 649 -3.39 -37.87 34.18
CA ALA A 649 -3.45 -39.29 34.55
C ALA A 649 -3.19 -39.56 36.04
N LEU A 650 -2.35 -38.73 36.68
CA LEU A 650 -1.96 -38.89 38.08
C LEU A 650 -3.13 -38.59 39.03
N THR A 651 -3.97 -37.62 38.68
CA THR A 651 -4.98 -37.03 39.56
C THR A 651 -6.40 -37.43 39.20
N ARG A 652 -6.62 -37.98 37.99
CA ARG A 652 -7.89 -38.56 37.52
C ARG A 652 -8.49 -39.52 38.54
N GLN A 653 -9.77 -39.32 38.83
CA GLN A 653 -10.55 -40.10 39.78
C GLN A 653 -11.99 -40.27 39.30
N THR A 654 -12.43 -41.52 39.25
CA THR A 654 -13.79 -41.87 38.85
C THR A 654 -14.77 -41.61 40.01
N ASP A 655 -15.54 -40.54 39.94
CA ASP A 655 -16.68 -40.27 40.82
C ASP A 655 -17.66 -39.26 40.20
N VAL A 656 -18.80 -39.77 39.73
CA VAL A 656 -19.86 -38.98 39.07
C VAL A 656 -20.43 -37.85 39.93
N LEU A 657 -20.25 -37.89 41.26
CA LEU A 657 -20.73 -36.81 42.14
C LEU A 657 -19.82 -35.57 42.10
N TYR A 658 -18.57 -35.72 41.65
CA TYR A 658 -17.54 -34.69 41.61
C TYR A 658 -17.07 -34.33 40.21
N ASP A 659 -17.69 -34.93 39.20
CA ASP A 659 -17.56 -34.60 37.78
C ASP A 659 -18.64 -33.57 37.40
N HIS A 660 -18.19 -32.42 36.90
CA HIS A 660 -19.00 -31.32 36.40
C HIS A 660 -19.46 -31.57 34.96
N THR A 661 -18.61 -32.15 34.11
CA THR A 661 -18.92 -32.57 32.74
C THR A 661 -20.15 -33.46 32.68
N HIS A 662 -20.23 -34.47 33.55
CA HIS A 662 -21.38 -35.38 33.62
C HIS A 662 -22.68 -34.69 34.01
N LEU A 663 -22.64 -33.75 34.95
CA LEU A 663 -23.84 -33.02 35.35
C LEU A 663 -24.35 -32.08 34.25
N THR A 664 -23.43 -31.53 33.46
CA THR A 664 -23.76 -30.56 32.41
C THR A 664 -24.18 -31.24 31.12
N HIS A 665 -23.53 -32.35 30.75
CA HIS A 665 -23.67 -32.98 29.44
C HIS A 665 -24.14 -34.44 29.46
N GLY A 666 -24.22 -35.07 30.64
CA GLY A 666 -24.76 -36.42 30.82
C GLY A 666 -23.82 -37.56 30.38
N PHE A 667 -22.53 -37.27 30.17
CA PHE A 667 -21.48 -38.23 29.87
C PHE A 667 -20.23 -37.91 30.68
N GLY A 668 -19.36 -38.89 30.86
CA GLY A 668 -18.19 -38.78 31.73
C GLY A 668 -18.46 -39.28 33.14
N ASN A 669 -17.40 -39.50 33.90
CA ASN A 669 -17.45 -39.73 35.35
C ASN A 669 -16.12 -39.42 36.05
N GLU A 670 -15.23 -38.66 35.42
CA GLU A 670 -13.87 -38.45 35.87
C GLU A 670 -13.66 -37.00 36.33
N SER A 671 -12.82 -36.80 37.34
CA SER A 671 -12.41 -35.46 37.80
C SER A 671 -11.01 -35.54 38.40
N SER A 672 -10.34 -34.40 38.59
CA SER A 672 -9.04 -34.33 39.25
C SER A 672 -9.22 -34.29 40.78
N ARG A 673 -8.86 -35.37 41.48
CA ARG A 673 -8.90 -35.43 42.94
C ARG A 673 -7.55 -35.09 43.56
N LEU A 674 -7.50 -34.03 44.37
CA LEU A 674 -6.30 -33.57 45.06
C LEU A 674 -6.39 -33.76 46.58
N ASN A 675 -5.33 -34.31 47.18
CA ASN A 675 -5.22 -34.62 48.61
C ASN A 675 -3.76 -34.72 49.04
N THR A 676 -3.39 -33.98 50.10
CA THR A 676 -2.02 -33.94 50.64
C THR A 676 -1.58 -35.26 51.27
N ALA A 677 -2.49 -36.02 51.88
CA ALA A 677 -2.18 -37.31 52.51
C ALA A 677 -1.80 -38.40 51.49
N GLU A 678 -2.20 -38.23 50.23
CA GLU A 678 -1.88 -39.14 49.12
C GLU A 678 -0.74 -38.64 48.22
N GLY A 679 -0.16 -37.46 48.52
CA GLY A 679 0.87 -36.82 47.69
C GLY A 679 0.34 -36.28 46.35
N LYS A 680 -0.98 -36.18 46.17
CA LYS A 680 -1.63 -35.61 44.99
C LYS A 680 -2.00 -34.16 45.25
N VAL A 681 -1.00 -33.28 45.28
CA VAL A 681 -1.17 -31.89 45.74
C VAL A 681 -1.44 -30.93 44.57
N VAL A 682 -0.97 -31.27 43.38
CA VAL A 682 -1.07 -30.48 42.14
C VAL A 682 -1.87 -31.28 41.11
N GLY A 683 -2.91 -30.66 40.55
CA GLY A 683 -3.76 -31.22 39.50
C GLY A 683 -3.20 -30.97 38.10
N PRO A 684 -4.07 -30.94 37.07
CA PRO A 684 -3.69 -30.61 35.71
C PRO A 684 -2.86 -29.33 35.63
N THR A 685 -1.79 -29.36 34.82
CA THR A 685 -0.83 -28.26 34.67
C THR A 685 -0.63 -27.89 33.21
N LEU A 686 -0.63 -26.60 32.86
CA LEU A 686 -0.38 -26.11 31.49
C LEU A 686 0.64 -24.95 31.49
N SER A 687 1.69 -25.07 30.69
CA SER A 687 2.65 -23.99 30.45
C SER A 687 2.38 -23.35 29.09
N LEU A 688 2.21 -22.03 29.05
CA LEU A 688 1.96 -21.26 27.83
C LEU A 688 3.04 -20.22 27.59
N TYR A 689 3.47 -20.09 26.34
CA TYR A 689 4.21 -18.92 25.87
C TYR A 689 3.22 -17.81 25.52
N VAL A 690 3.47 -16.60 26.01
CA VAL A 690 2.64 -15.43 25.74
C VAL A 690 3.47 -14.29 25.17
N ASN A 691 2.85 -13.53 24.28
CA ASN A 691 3.33 -12.27 23.77
C ASN A 691 2.82 -11.09 24.61
N ALA A 692 3.50 -9.94 24.54
CA ALA A 692 3.00 -8.71 25.13
C ALA A 692 1.62 -8.36 24.53
N GLY A 693 0.64 -8.11 25.38
CA GLY A 693 -0.75 -7.82 25.03
C GLY A 693 -1.68 -9.05 24.99
N ASP A 694 -1.14 -10.27 24.95
CA ASP A 694 -1.95 -11.49 24.95
C ASP A 694 -2.77 -11.58 26.25
N THR A 695 -3.97 -12.15 26.15
CA THR A 695 -4.83 -12.40 27.29
C THR A 695 -4.97 -13.89 27.53
N VAL A 696 -4.73 -14.34 28.75
CA VAL A 696 -4.92 -15.72 29.20
C VAL A 696 -6.03 -15.74 30.23
N GLN A 697 -7.17 -16.31 29.85
CA GLN A 697 -8.30 -16.53 30.74
C GLN A 697 -8.30 -17.98 31.18
N VAL A 698 -8.38 -18.22 32.48
CA VAL A 698 -8.31 -19.54 33.09
C VAL A 698 -9.55 -19.77 33.92
N LYS A 699 -10.19 -20.93 33.75
CA LYS A 699 -11.37 -21.35 34.50
C LYS A 699 -11.22 -22.78 34.97
N ALA A 700 -11.70 -23.10 36.16
CA ALA A 700 -11.87 -24.48 36.63
C ALA A 700 -13.05 -24.56 37.60
N TYR A 701 -13.74 -25.71 37.64
CA TYR A 701 -14.77 -25.96 38.65
C TYR A 701 -14.19 -26.75 39.82
N ALA A 702 -14.46 -26.30 41.03
CA ALA A 702 -14.03 -26.96 42.26
C ALA A 702 -15.22 -27.46 43.07
N LYS A 703 -15.04 -28.61 43.74
CA LYS A 703 -16.03 -29.17 44.67
C LYS A 703 -15.36 -29.92 45.81
N TYR A 704 -15.90 -29.78 47.02
CA TYR A 704 -15.55 -30.59 48.18
C TYR A 704 -16.78 -30.94 49.00
N THR A 705 -16.62 -31.71 50.07
CA THR A 705 -17.71 -31.95 51.02
C THR A 705 -17.16 -32.06 52.44
N GLY A 706 -17.72 -31.27 53.36
CA GLY A 706 -17.37 -31.29 54.79
C GLY A 706 -16.44 -30.16 55.22
N ILE A 707 -16.03 -30.16 56.49
CA ILE A 707 -15.24 -29.08 57.08
C ILE A 707 -13.75 -29.46 57.06
N PRO A 708 -12.88 -28.71 56.37
CA PRO A 708 -11.43 -28.94 56.36
C PRO A 708 -10.81 -28.56 57.70
N ALA A 709 -9.65 -29.13 58.02
CA ALA A 709 -8.88 -28.81 59.22
C ALA A 709 -7.69 -27.90 58.89
N SER A 710 -7.94 -26.76 58.23
CA SER A 710 -6.91 -25.97 57.53
C SER A 710 -6.04 -25.06 58.42
N THR A 711 -5.98 -25.30 59.74
CA THR A 711 -5.39 -24.41 60.78
C THR A 711 -3.86 -24.17 60.74
N GLY A 712 -3.11 -24.73 59.77
CA GLY A 712 -1.65 -24.54 59.66
C GLY A 712 -1.22 -23.54 58.57
N SER A 713 0.04 -23.55 58.15
CA SER A 713 0.53 -22.85 56.94
C SER A 713 0.43 -23.75 55.70
N PRO A 714 0.36 -23.20 54.47
CA PRO A 714 0.53 -23.99 53.25
C PRO A 714 1.85 -24.78 53.28
N ILE A 715 1.95 -25.87 52.52
CA ILE A 715 3.14 -26.74 52.50
C ILE A 715 4.08 -26.29 51.38
N VAL A 716 5.31 -26.84 51.36
CA VAL A 716 6.21 -26.65 50.22
C VAL A 716 5.79 -27.63 49.13
N ILE A 717 5.48 -27.12 47.94
CA ILE A 717 4.97 -27.91 46.80
C ILE A 717 5.82 -27.77 45.53
N ALA A 718 7.02 -27.19 45.64
CA ALA A 718 7.85 -26.85 44.48
C ALA A 718 8.23 -28.09 43.65
N ASP A 719 8.48 -29.22 44.31
CA ASP A 719 8.81 -30.49 43.65
C ASP A 719 7.60 -31.05 42.90
N GLU A 720 6.40 -30.98 43.48
CA GLU A 720 5.15 -31.41 42.87
C GLU A 720 4.77 -30.55 41.65
N VAL A 721 4.94 -29.22 41.75
CA VAL A 721 4.67 -28.29 40.65
C VAL A 721 5.66 -28.49 39.51
N THR A 722 6.96 -28.55 39.80
CA THR A 722 7.98 -28.79 38.76
C THR A 722 7.82 -30.15 38.09
N SER A 723 7.43 -31.18 38.84
CA SER A 723 7.12 -32.51 38.27
C SER A 723 5.88 -32.47 37.38
N GLY A 724 4.85 -31.72 37.75
CA GLY A 724 3.65 -31.55 36.93
C GLY A 724 3.95 -30.95 35.55
N PHE A 725 4.82 -29.95 35.51
CA PHE A 725 5.28 -29.32 34.26
C PHE A 725 6.44 -30.06 33.56
N GLU A 726 6.81 -31.25 34.03
CA GLU A 726 7.96 -32.03 33.52
C GLU A 726 9.30 -31.26 33.50
N LEU A 727 9.47 -30.29 34.40
CA LEU A 727 10.67 -29.46 34.49
C LEU A 727 11.80 -30.22 35.19
N LEU A 728 12.96 -30.27 34.56
CA LEU A 728 14.14 -30.96 35.07
C LEU A 728 15.18 -29.99 35.64
N ALA A 729 15.86 -30.40 36.72
CA ALA A 729 16.94 -29.65 37.36
C ALA A 729 18.23 -29.52 36.52
N SER A 730 18.25 -30.12 35.33
CA SER A 730 19.36 -30.08 34.36
C SER A 730 18.80 -30.24 32.95
N GLY A 731 19.45 -29.64 31.95
CA GLY A 731 18.99 -29.69 30.56
C GLY A 731 18.20 -28.43 30.19
N GLU A 732 17.40 -28.50 29.13
CA GLU A 732 16.77 -27.34 28.49
C GLU A 732 15.77 -26.60 29.40
N THR A 733 15.15 -27.29 30.36
CA THR A 733 14.16 -26.72 31.29
C THR A 733 14.76 -26.25 32.62
N GLN A 734 16.08 -26.24 32.77
CA GLN A 734 16.74 -26.00 34.06
C GLN A 734 16.42 -24.62 34.66
N THR A 735 16.37 -23.59 33.83
CA THR A 735 16.05 -22.21 34.24
C THR A 735 14.63 -22.10 34.78
N ALA A 736 13.65 -22.64 34.04
CA ALA A 736 12.26 -22.75 34.49
C ALA A 736 12.12 -23.52 35.82
N TYR A 737 12.79 -24.67 35.92
CA TYR A 737 12.84 -25.47 37.15
C TYR A 737 13.33 -24.63 38.34
N GLN A 738 14.41 -23.86 38.16
CA GLN A 738 14.98 -23.03 39.22
C GLN A 738 14.07 -21.87 39.59
N ALA A 739 13.43 -21.23 38.62
CA ALA A 739 12.51 -20.12 38.84
C ALA A 739 11.30 -20.55 39.69
N ILE A 740 10.64 -21.65 39.33
CA ILE A 740 9.52 -22.21 40.10
C ILE A 740 9.96 -22.64 41.50
N ASN A 741 11.12 -23.31 41.62
CA ASN A 741 11.67 -23.69 42.93
C ASN A 741 12.01 -22.48 43.81
N SER A 742 12.50 -21.40 43.22
CA SER A 742 12.78 -20.16 43.94
C SER A 742 11.49 -19.52 44.46
N LEU A 743 10.45 -19.44 43.62
CA LEU A 743 9.16 -18.87 43.97
C LEU A 743 8.43 -19.70 45.04
N LEU A 744 8.38 -21.02 44.87
CA LEU A 744 7.61 -21.94 45.72
C LEU A 744 8.42 -22.64 46.81
N GLY A 745 9.73 -22.40 46.90
CA GLY A 745 10.63 -23.07 47.84
C GLY A 745 10.37 -22.77 49.32
N SER A 746 9.54 -21.76 49.61
CA SER A 746 9.05 -21.44 50.97
C SER A 746 7.55 -21.75 51.16
N GLY A 747 6.93 -22.43 50.19
CA GLY A 747 5.48 -22.69 50.12
C GLY A 747 4.70 -21.53 49.47
N SER A 748 3.42 -21.76 49.20
CA SER A 748 2.53 -20.86 48.45
C SER A 748 1.92 -19.72 49.28
N ALA A 749 2.40 -19.50 50.52
CA ALA A 749 1.82 -18.54 51.44
C ALA A 749 1.75 -17.09 50.92
N PHE A 750 2.59 -16.73 49.95
CA PHE A 750 2.59 -15.40 49.31
C PHE A 750 1.33 -15.12 48.47
N LEU A 751 0.57 -16.16 48.07
CA LEU A 751 -0.66 -16.04 47.28
C LEU A 751 -1.86 -15.49 48.09
N GLY A 752 -1.73 -15.38 49.42
CA GLY A 752 -2.71 -14.66 50.24
C GLY A 752 -3.94 -15.46 50.67
N PHE A 753 -3.77 -16.72 51.06
CA PHE A 753 -4.84 -17.57 51.60
C PHE A 753 -5.67 -16.91 52.71
N SER A 754 -6.97 -17.21 52.74
CA SER A 754 -7.86 -16.87 53.84
C SER A 754 -7.36 -17.46 55.16
N SER A 755 -7.57 -16.71 56.25
CA SER A 755 -7.31 -17.18 57.61
C SER A 755 -8.47 -17.98 58.19
N ASP A 756 -9.56 -18.17 57.43
CA ASP A 756 -10.71 -18.99 57.81
C ASP A 756 -10.32 -20.49 57.88
N PRO A 757 -10.35 -21.11 59.06
CA PRO A 757 -9.98 -22.51 59.23
C PRO A 757 -11.00 -23.49 58.64
N ASP A 758 -12.19 -23.02 58.25
CA ASP A 758 -13.24 -23.84 57.65
C ASP A 758 -13.18 -23.83 56.11
N LEU A 759 -12.21 -23.14 55.51
CA LEU A 759 -11.97 -23.16 54.06
C LEU A 759 -10.78 -24.05 53.70
N PRO A 760 -10.86 -24.81 52.59
CA PRO A 760 -9.73 -25.59 52.11
C PRO A 760 -8.65 -24.65 51.57
N LYS A 761 -7.39 -25.09 51.61
CA LYS A 761 -6.28 -24.42 50.92
C LYS A 761 -6.15 -24.95 49.50
N ALA A 762 -7.28 -25.01 48.81
CA ALA A 762 -7.35 -25.41 47.42
C ALA A 762 -7.60 -24.19 46.54
N TYR A 763 -7.05 -24.20 45.34
CA TYR A 763 -7.01 -23.01 44.51
C TYR A 763 -6.77 -23.32 43.03
N LEU A 764 -7.12 -22.35 42.20
CA LEU A 764 -6.62 -22.16 40.85
C LEU A 764 -5.56 -21.05 40.88
N THR A 765 -4.43 -21.22 40.19
CA THR A 765 -3.37 -20.21 40.12
C THR A 765 -2.69 -20.18 38.76
N TYR A 766 -2.08 -19.04 38.45
CA TYR A 766 -1.01 -18.96 37.45
C TYR A 766 0.22 -18.24 38.01
N HIS A 767 1.38 -18.49 37.43
CA HIS A 767 2.62 -17.73 37.65
C HIS A 767 3.20 -17.29 36.29
N PHE A 768 3.40 -15.98 36.12
CA PHE A 768 3.95 -15.39 34.90
C PHE A 768 5.41 -15.00 35.12
N PHE A 769 6.27 -15.41 34.20
CA PHE A 769 7.70 -15.12 34.16
C PHE A 769 8.07 -14.51 32.81
N ASN A 770 9.10 -13.66 32.76
CA ASN A 770 9.65 -13.16 31.49
C ASN A 770 10.45 -14.25 30.74
N LEU A 771 11.04 -13.93 29.59
CA LEU A 771 11.83 -14.87 28.78
C LEU A 771 13.05 -15.42 29.54
N GLU A 772 13.62 -14.62 30.43
CA GLU A 772 14.75 -14.95 31.29
C GLU A 772 14.33 -15.78 32.53
N HIS A 773 13.03 -16.10 32.67
CA HIS A 773 12.43 -16.82 33.80
C HIS A 773 12.52 -16.08 35.13
N GLU A 774 12.54 -14.75 35.10
CA GLU A 774 12.36 -13.90 36.27
C GLU A 774 10.88 -13.72 36.56
N TYR A 775 10.53 -13.72 37.85
CA TYR A 775 9.14 -13.62 38.29
C TYR A 775 8.54 -12.25 37.96
N VAL A 776 7.38 -12.24 37.28
CA VAL A 776 6.62 -11.02 36.97
C VAL A 776 5.43 -10.89 37.92
N THR A 777 4.47 -11.82 37.86
CA THR A 777 3.24 -11.76 38.67
C THR A 777 2.56 -13.12 38.82
N SER A 778 1.58 -13.23 39.72
CA SER A 778 0.72 -14.41 39.90
C SER A 778 -0.74 -13.99 40.09
N GLY A 779 -1.65 -14.77 39.54
CA GLY A 779 -3.08 -14.70 39.88
C GLY A 779 -3.48 -15.91 40.71
N PHE A 780 -4.44 -15.72 41.63
CA PHE A 780 -4.83 -16.73 42.60
C PHE A 780 -6.31 -16.64 42.94
N ALA A 781 -7.01 -17.77 42.88
CA ALA A 781 -8.39 -17.90 43.29
C ALA A 781 -8.53 -19.10 44.25
N GLN A 782 -8.78 -18.82 45.53
CA GLN A 782 -8.99 -19.85 46.54
C GLN A 782 -10.43 -20.38 46.47
N VAL A 783 -10.59 -21.69 46.63
CA VAL A 783 -11.88 -22.36 46.81
C VAL A 783 -12.56 -21.85 48.09
N THR A 784 -13.84 -21.51 47.99
CA THR A 784 -14.66 -20.97 49.09
C THR A 784 -15.73 -21.97 49.52
N SER A 785 -16.56 -21.58 50.49
CA SER A 785 -17.68 -22.41 50.95
C SER A 785 -18.76 -22.68 49.89
N ALA A 786 -18.73 -21.98 48.75
CA ALA A 786 -19.61 -22.27 47.61
C ALA A 786 -19.37 -23.68 47.03
N ALA A 787 -18.15 -24.22 47.16
CA ALA A 787 -17.78 -25.54 46.71
C ALA A 787 -18.19 -26.68 47.68
N ASP A 788 -18.76 -26.39 48.86
CA ASP A 788 -19.22 -27.42 49.80
C ASP A 788 -20.53 -28.05 49.34
N GLY A 789 -20.46 -29.26 48.79
CA GLY A 789 -21.61 -30.00 48.26
C GLY A 789 -22.12 -29.51 46.90
N GLY A 790 -21.59 -28.40 46.37
CA GLY A 790 -21.88 -27.84 45.05
C GLY A 790 -20.60 -27.53 44.25
N PHE A 791 -20.73 -27.16 42.98
CA PHE A 791 -19.59 -26.70 42.17
C PHE A 791 -19.43 -25.19 42.28
N GLU A 792 -18.20 -24.76 42.51
CA GLU A 792 -17.78 -23.37 42.44
C GLU A 792 -16.92 -23.16 41.19
N GLU A 793 -17.22 -22.12 40.41
CA GLU A 793 -16.38 -21.69 39.29
C GLU A 793 -15.28 -20.76 39.81
N LEU A 794 -14.02 -21.12 39.55
CA LEU A 794 -12.88 -20.26 39.79
C LEU A 794 -12.41 -19.69 38.46
N THR A 795 -12.17 -18.38 38.40
CA THR A 795 -11.71 -17.68 37.19
C THR A 795 -10.50 -16.80 37.49
N LEU A 796 -9.52 -16.81 36.58
CA LEU A 796 -8.39 -15.89 36.57
C LEU A 796 -8.21 -15.30 35.17
N GLU A 797 -7.68 -14.09 35.09
CA GLU A 797 -7.31 -13.45 33.84
C GLU A 797 -5.92 -12.82 33.99
N LEU A 798 -5.07 -13.02 33.00
CA LEU A 798 -3.78 -12.36 32.85
C LEU A 798 -3.77 -11.67 31.50
N GLN A 799 -3.58 -10.34 31.49
CA GLN A 799 -3.10 -9.64 30.31
C GLN A 799 -1.58 -9.52 30.43
N ALA A 800 -0.83 -10.17 29.54
CA ALA A 800 0.62 -10.14 29.57
C ALA A 800 1.13 -8.74 29.13
N ASP A 801 2.03 -8.14 29.88
CA ASP A 801 2.66 -6.84 29.57
C ASP A 801 3.93 -7.00 28.72
N GLN A 802 4.50 -8.21 28.69
CA GLN A 802 5.73 -8.54 28.00
C GLN A 802 5.72 -10.00 27.50
N LYS A 803 6.75 -10.40 26.77
CA LYS A 803 6.93 -11.80 26.36
C LYS A 803 7.33 -12.66 27.55
N GLY A 804 6.80 -13.88 27.63
CA GLY A 804 7.17 -14.77 28.72
C GLY A 804 6.40 -16.08 28.77
N PHE A 805 6.45 -16.72 29.93
CA PHE A 805 5.87 -18.02 30.19
C PHE A 805 4.88 -17.97 31.35
N VAL A 806 3.67 -18.49 31.13
CA VAL A 806 2.60 -18.59 32.12
C VAL A 806 2.45 -20.05 32.53
N TYR A 807 2.64 -20.34 33.82
CA TYR A 807 2.49 -21.67 34.41
C TYR A 807 1.18 -21.74 35.19
N ILE A 808 0.24 -22.55 34.70
CA ILE A 808 -1.15 -22.61 35.20
C ILE A 808 -1.40 -23.98 35.83
N TYR A 809 -1.99 -24.01 37.02
CA TYR A 809 -2.38 -25.27 37.67
C TYR A 809 -3.46 -25.06 38.75
N VAL A 810 -4.08 -26.17 39.13
CA VAL A 810 -4.93 -26.26 40.33
C VAL A 810 -4.18 -27.00 41.45
N GLY A 811 -4.36 -26.57 42.69
CA GLY A 811 -3.66 -27.12 43.85
C GLY A 811 -4.57 -27.34 45.06
N ASN A 812 -4.18 -28.25 45.95
CA ASN A 812 -4.81 -28.42 47.28
C ASN A 812 -3.76 -28.71 48.36
N GLU A 813 -3.52 -27.72 49.22
CA GLU A 813 -2.54 -27.77 50.31
C GLU A 813 -3.20 -27.88 51.70
N THR A 814 -4.45 -28.33 51.74
CA THR A 814 -5.17 -28.53 53.01
C THR A 814 -4.44 -29.59 53.82
N LEU A 815 -4.02 -29.21 55.04
CA LEU A 815 -3.41 -30.12 55.99
C LEU A 815 -4.51 -31.06 56.52
N ASP A 816 -4.22 -32.37 56.52
CA ASP A 816 -5.14 -33.50 56.77
C ASP A 816 -5.68 -34.17 55.49
N ASP A 817 -6.20 -35.40 55.66
CA ASP A 817 -6.81 -36.21 54.60
C ASP A 817 -8.13 -35.58 54.13
N PHE A 818 -8.02 -34.58 53.26
CA PHE A 818 -9.14 -33.79 52.75
C PHE A 818 -9.08 -33.68 51.23
N ASN A 819 -10.13 -34.22 50.58
CA ASN A 819 -10.24 -34.22 49.13
C ASN A 819 -10.89 -32.93 48.63
N VAL A 820 -10.26 -32.32 47.63
CA VAL A 820 -10.88 -31.32 46.77
C VAL A 820 -10.80 -31.81 45.34
N PHE A 821 -11.92 -31.74 44.64
CA PHE A 821 -12.05 -32.16 43.25
C PHE A 821 -12.06 -30.93 42.36
N PHE A 822 -11.31 -31.00 41.27
CA PHE A 822 -11.30 -30.01 40.21
C PHE A 822 -11.73 -30.66 38.91
N ASP A 823 -12.49 -29.94 38.10
CA ASP A 823 -12.93 -30.40 36.79
C ASP A 823 -13.00 -29.25 35.78
N ASP A 824 -12.96 -29.59 34.49
CA ASP A 824 -12.96 -28.67 33.35
C ASP A 824 -11.96 -27.51 33.50
N LEU A 825 -10.66 -27.82 33.66
CA LEU A 825 -9.63 -26.78 33.58
C LEU A 825 -9.55 -26.28 32.14
N GLU A 826 -10.10 -25.09 31.92
CA GLU A 826 -10.19 -24.42 30.63
C GLU A 826 -9.22 -23.23 30.62
N VAL A 827 -8.39 -23.14 29.59
CA VAL A 827 -7.47 -22.02 29.36
C VAL A 827 -7.72 -21.46 27.96
N ASN A 828 -8.21 -20.24 27.90
CA ASN A 828 -8.39 -19.49 26.66
C ASN A 828 -7.24 -18.51 26.50
N HIS A 829 -6.38 -18.75 25.52
CA HIS A 829 -5.29 -17.85 25.13
C HIS A 829 -5.73 -17.05 23.91
N ILE A 830 -5.93 -15.75 24.11
CA ILE A 830 -6.36 -14.79 23.09
C ILE A 830 -5.14 -13.96 22.72
N TYR A 831 -4.76 -14.01 21.45
CA TYR A 831 -3.60 -13.29 20.94
C TYR A 831 -3.93 -11.81 20.76
N THR A 832 -2.98 -10.95 21.10
CA THR A 832 -3.11 -9.52 20.80
C THR A 832 -3.13 -9.28 19.28
N PRO A 833 -3.90 -8.30 18.78
CA PRO A 833 -3.72 -7.83 17.42
C PRO A 833 -2.39 -7.10 17.21
N ILE A 834 -1.65 -6.74 18.26
CA ILE A 834 -0.41 -5.97 18.14
C ILE A 834 0.75 -6.86 17.74
N VAL A 835 1.31 -6.60 16.56
CA VAL A 835 2.48 -7.34 16.04
C VAL A 835 3.78 -6.54 16.15
N GLN A 836 3.70 -5.21 16.26
CA GLN A 836 4.89 -4.38 16.46
C GLN A 836 4.55 -3.08 17.19
N LYS A 837 5.49 -2.60 18.01
CA LYS A 837 5.49 -1.28 18.66
C LYS A 837 6.89 -0.70 18.59
N ASP A 838 7.00 0.60 18.32
CA ASP A 838 8.25 1.35 18.35
C ASP A 838 8.01 2.76 18.93
N ASP A 839 8.77 3.14 19.97
CA ASP A 839 8.86 4.52 20.42
C ASP A 839 10.15 5.16 19.90
N TYR A 840 10.14 6.48 19.68
CA TYR A 840 11.25 7.17 19.03
C TYR A 840 11.77 8.34 19.87
N TYR A 841 13.09 8.43 19.98
CA TYR A 841 13.76 9.70 20.25
C TYR A 841 13.47 10.70 19.11
N PRO A 842 13.63 12.02 19.32
CA PRO A 842 13.24 13.04 18.34
C PRO A 842 13.78 12.84 16.92
N PHE A 843 14.95 12.23 16.75
CA PHE A 843 15.58 11.99 15.45
C PHE A 843 15.44 10.53 14.97
N GLY A 844 14.48 9.78 15.49
CA GLY A 844 14.08 8.49 14.94
C GLY A 844 14.87 7.27 15.41
N LEU A 845 15.79 7.44 16.38
CA LEU A 845 16.36 6.30 17.08
C LEU A 845 15.27 5.69 17.96
N THR A 846 15.09 4.37 17.88
CA THR A 846 14.03 3.70 18.61
C THR A 846 14.41 3.46 20.08
N PHE A 847 13.41 3.45 20.95
CA PHE A 847 13.44 2.91 22.29
C PHE A 847 12.13 2.14 22.56
N ASN A 848 12.11 1.26 23.55
CA ASN A 848 10.91 0.46 23.90
C ASN A 848 10.26 -0.28 22.70
N SER A 849 11.07 -0.88 21.83
CA SER A 849 10.57 -1.65 20.69
C SER A 849 10.05 -3.04 21.09
N TYR A 850 8.99 -3.48 20.44
CA TYR A 850 8.42 -4.83 20.56
C TYR A 850 8.05 -5.34 19.16
N THR A 851 8.29 -6.63 18.89
CA THR A 851 7.87 -7.28 17.63
C THR A 851 7.47 -8.72 17.89
N SER A 852 6.36 -9.16 17.33
CA SER A 852 5.96 -10.55 17.18
C SER A 852 5.77 -10.87 15.69
N GLY A 853 6.12 -12.10 15.28
CA GLY A 853 6.09 -12.48 13.87
C GLY A 853 7.11 -11.73 13.00
N THR A 854 6.71 -11.40 11.77
CA THR A 854 7.56 -10.75 10.76
C THR A 854 7.70 -9.26 11.02
N GLU A 855 8.93 -8.80 11.26
CA GLU A 855 9.24 -7.39 11.51
C GLU A 855 8.81 -6.49 10.33
N ASN A 856 8.25 -5.32 10.66
CA ASN A 856 8.07 -4.20 9.75
C ASN A 856 9.32 -3.30 9.80
N LEU A 857 9.98 -3.15 8.65
CA LEU A 857 11.15 -2.29 8.50
C LEU A 857 10.78 -0.83 8.16
N TYR A 858 9.52 -0.53 7.82
CA TYR A 858 9.07 0.84 7.52
C TYR A 858 8.64 1.54 8.81
N LYS A 859 9.60 2.15 9.51
CA LYS A 859 9.45 2.64 10.89
C LYS A 859 9.32 4.17 10.95
N TYR A 860 10.42 4.88 11.21
CA TYR A 860 10.45 6.33 11.35
C TYR A 860 10.09 7.03 10.03
N ASN A 861 9.12 7.96 10.07
CA ASN A 861 8.48 8.60 8.92
C ASN A 861 8.00 7.62 7.82
N GLY A 862 7.74 6.36 8.17
CA GLY A 862 7.40 5.29 7.24
C GLY A 862 8.54 4.91 6.30
N LYS A 863 9.80 5.18 6.66
CA LYS A 863 11.00 4.86 5.87
C LYS A 863 11.57 3.50 6.24
N GLU A 864 12.10 2.82 5.23
CA GLU A 864 12.69 1.50 5.38
C GLU A 864 14.04 1.60 6.12
N GLU A 865 14.14 0.93 7.26
CA GLU A 865 15.39 0.73 7.96
C GLU A 865 16.26 -0.29 7.22
N GLN A 866 17.48 0.12 6.85
CA GLN A 866 18.52 -0.78 6.41
C GLN A 866 19.16 -1.44 7.62
N LYS A 867 18.57 -2.55 8.08
CA LYS A 867 18.88 -3.22 9.35
C LYS A 867 20.37 -3.52 9.56
N GLU A 868 21.11 -3.84 8.49
CA GLU A 868 22.55 -4.13 8.55
C GLU A 868 23.39 -2.89 8.87
N LEU A 869 22.85 -1.69 8.62
CA LEU A 869 23.52 -0.40 8.75
C LEU A 869 22.94 0.44 9.90
N GLY A 870 21.70 0.16 10.32
CA GLY A 870 20.97 0.96 11.31
C GLY A 870 20.70 2.38 10.84
N ILE A 871 20.36 2.55 9.55
CA ILE A 871 20.06 3.83 8.90
C ILE A 871 18.79 3.71 8.06
N TYR A 872 18.09 4.82 7.86
CA TYR A 872 16.84 4.87 7.09
C TYR A 872 17.07 5.29 5.65
N ASP A 873 16.43 4.57 4.71
CA ASP A 873 16.40 4.94 3.30
C ASP A 873 15.26 5.93 3.03
N TYR A 874 15.62 7.17 2.74
CA TYR A 874 14.68 8.25 2.41
C TYR A 874 14.41 8.36 0.90
N GLY A 875 15.02 7.53 0.07
CA GLY A 875 14.92 7.59 -1.38
C GLY A 875 16.12 8.31 -1.99
N ALA A 876 16.22 9.63 -1.79
CA ALA A 876 17.34 10.41 -2.35
C ALA A 876 18.61 10.38 -1.48
N ARG A 877 18.48 10.05 -0.19
CA ARG A 877 19.57 10.03 0.80
C ARG A 877 19.31 8.98 1.86
N TYR A 878 20.37 8.64 2.61
CA TYR A 878 20.29 7.74 3.76
C TYR A 878 20.49 8.55 5.04
N PHE A 879 19.62 8.34 6.03
CA PHE A 879 19.60 9.09 7.28
C PHE A 879 20.01 8.20 8.45
N ASP A 880 21.02 8.62 9.20
CA ASP A 880 21.44 7.94 10.43
C ASP A 880 20.77 8.57 11.66
N PRO A 881 19.85 7.85 12.32
CA PRO A 881 19.17 8.36 13.51
C PRO A 881 20.07 8.44 14.74
N SER A 882 21.17 7.68 14.80
CA SER A 882 22.07 7.62 15.97
C SER A 882 22.94 8.88 16.12
N ILE A 883 23.21 9.56 15.00
CA ILE A 883 23.94 10.84 14.93
C ILE A 883 23.07 11.99 14.37
N ALA A 884 21.80 11.71 14.05
CA ALA A 884 20.83 12.66 13.53
C ALA A 884 21.26 13.37 12.23
N ARG A 885 21.95 12.68 11.31
CA ARG A 885 22.51 13.28 10.09
C ARG A 885 22.28 12.42 8.85
N PHE A 886 22.15 13.07 7.70
CA PHE A 886 22.22 12.40 6.40
C PHE A 886 23.67 12.06 6.05
N THR A 887 23.87 10.96 5.34
CA THR A 887 25.19 10.50 4.88
C THR A 887 25.67 11.21 3.61
N THR A 888 24.77 11.92 2.91
CA THR A 888 25.03 12.59 1.64
C THR A 888 24.43 14.00 1.61
N ILE A 889 24.95 14.84 0.71
CA ILE A 889 24.50 16.22 0.52
C ILE A 889 23.05 16.23 0.02
N ASP A 890 22.25 17.14 0.57
CA ASP A 890 20.90 17.43 0.08
C ASP A 890 20.88 17.82 -1.40
N PRO A 891 20.13 17.11 -2.27
CA PRO A 891 19.96 17.49 -3.67
C PRO A 891 19.43 18.92 -3.87
N LEU A 892 18.63 19.45 -2.92
CA LEU A 892 18.10 20.81 -2.97
C LEU A 892 18.88 21.80 -2.09
N THR A 893 20.11 21.48 -1.66
CA THR A 893 20.92 22.37 -0.79
C THR A 893 21.05 23.80 -1.32
N SER A 894 21.04 23.99 -2.64
CA SER A 894 21.12 25.31 -3.27
C SER A 894 19.90 26.21 -2.97
N SER A 895 18.79 25.64 -2.51
CA SER A 895 17.59 26.38 -2.09
C SER A 895 17.74 27.03 -0.71
N TYR A 896 18.77 26.67 0.07
CA TYR A 896 18.97 27.16 1.44
C TYR A 896 20.45 27.23 1.85
N TYR A 897 21.12 28.30 1.42
CA TYR A 897 22.55 28.53 1.65
C TYR A 897 22.97 28.68 3.12
N SER A 898 22.05 28.97 4.04
CA SER A 898 22.35 29.22 5.46
C SER A 898 22.39 27.95 6.31
N TRP A 899 22.16 26.79 5.72
CA TRP A 899 22.06 25.52 6.43
C TRP A 899 23.08 24.50 5.95
N SER A 900 23.49 23.61 6.86
CA SER A 900 24.30 22.45 6.52
C SER A 900 23.58 21.53 5.53
N PRO A 901 24.23 21.08 4.44
CA PRO A 901 23.63 20.16 3.49
C PRO A 901 23.29 18.77 4.05
N TYR A 902 23.73 18.44 5.28
CA TYR A 902 23.55 17.13 5.90
C TYR A 902 22.52 17.12 7.04
N HIS A 903 21.90 18.26 7.34
CA HIS A 903 20.93 18.34 8.44
C HIS A 903 19.61 17.63 8.11
N TYR A 904 18.94 17.12 9.14
CA TYR A 904 17.58 16.60 9.01
C TYR A 904 16.57 17.64 9.48
N ALA A 905 15.56 17.93 8.64
CA ALA A 905 14.39 18.71 9.01
C ALA A 905 14.69 20.06 9.71
N ALA A 906 15.71 20.79 9.23
CA ALA A 906 16.22 22.02 9.85
C ALA A 906 16.59 21.91 11.36
N ASN A 907 16.90 20.69 11.84
CA ASN A 907 17.05 20.33 13.25
C ASN A 907 15.78 20.60 14.10
N ASN A 908 14.58 20.51 13.51
CA ASN A 908 13.30 20.52 14.21
C ASN A 908 12.45 19.31 13.78
N PRO A 909 12.86 18.10 14.20
CA PRO A 909 12.23 16.86 13.74
C PRO A 909 10.86 16.62 14.39
N ILE A 910 10.41 17.50 15.29
CA ILE A 910 9.10 17.39 15.95
C ILE A 910 8.01 18.06 15.10
N LYS A 911 8.39 19.06 14.30
CA LYS A 911 7.45 19.81 13.44
C LYS A 911 7.62 19.50 11.96
N LEU A 912 8.86 19.24 11.54
CA LEU A 912 9.23 19.11 10.14
C LEU A 912 9.66 17.68 9.82
N VAL A 913 9.43 17.27 8.58
CA VAL A 913 9.86 15.99 8.02
C VAL A 913 10.63 16.27 6.72
N ASP A 914 11.52 15.38 6.33
CA ASP A 914 12.05 15.33 4.96
C ASP A 914 11.45 14.10 4.27
N ILE A 915 10.41 14.23 3.46
CA ILE A 915 9.65 13.05 2.99
C ILE A 915 10.44 12.21 1.99
N ASN A 916 11.34 12.76 1.19
CA ASN A 916 12.00 12.03 0.09
C ASN A 916 13.53 12.15 0.11
N GLY A 917 14.10 12.72 1.17
CA GLY A 917 15.51 13.01 1.27
C GLY A 917 15.95 14.18 0.37
N MET A 918 15.04 15.02 -0.14
CA MET A 918 15.37 16.13 -1.02
C MET A 918 15.01 17.49 -0.42
N GLY A 919 14.57 17.57 0.83
CA GLY A 919 14.24 18.83 1.48
C GLY A 919 13.16 18.67 2.54
N TRP A 920 13.00 19.66 3.40
CA TRP A 920 12.07 19.60 4.52
C TRP A 920 10.90 20.56 4.41
N GLY A 921 9.77 20.15 4.96
CA GLY A 921 8.56 20.96 5.10
C GLY A 921 7.72 20.52 6.30
N ASP A 922 6.59 21.21 6.48
CA ASP A 922 5.58 20.78 7.46
C ASP A 922 4.92 19.51 6.92
N PHE A 923 4.77 18.47 7.74
CA PHE A 923 4.23 17.17 7.30
C PHE A 923 2.90 17.32 6.56
N LEU A 924 2.02 18.25 6.94
CA LEU A 924 0.74 18.46 6.24
C LEU A 924 0.88 19.15 4.89
N ASP A 925 1.86 20.02 4.72
CA ASP A 925 2.15 20.70 3.45
C ASP A 925 2.95 19.77 2.53
N ASP A 926 3.83 18.95 3.11
CA ASP A 926 4.59 17.93 2.41
C ASP A 926 3.77 16.68 2.11
N LEU A 927 2.74 16.32 2.87
CA LEU A 927 1.79 15.27 2.47
C LEU A 927 0.98 15.75 1.26
N LYS A 928 0.58 17.03 1.21
CA LYS A 928 -0.06 17.63 0.03
C LYS A 928 0.91 17.77 -1.16
N ALA A 929 2.19 18.04 -0.91
CA ALA A 929 3.25 18.01 -1.93
C ALA A 929 3.72 16.58 -2.28
N GLY A 930 3.47 15.64 -1.37
CA GLY A 930 3.78 14.21 -1.39
C GLY A 930 2.76 13.43 -2.18
N PHE A 931 1.48 13.78 -2.04
CA PHE A 931 0.41 13.40 -2.94
C PHE A 931 0.64 13.97 -4.33
N LYS A 932 1.25 15.16 -4.45
CA LYS A 932 1.75 15.68 -5.72
C LYS A 932 2.86 14.80 -6.29
N THR A 933 3.85 14.39 -5.50
CA THR A 933 4.98 13.57 -5.97
C THR A 933 4.66 12.08 -6.19
N TYR A 934 3.74 11.47 -5.43
CA TYR A 934 3.19 10.15 -5.74
C TYR A 934 2.29 10.20 -6.98
N ALA A 935 1.54 11.29 -7.16
CA ALA A 935 0.85 11.62 -8.40
C ALA A 935 1.79 12.11 -9.53
N ASP A 936 3.08 12.37 -9.26
CA ASP A 936 4.09 12.67 -10.28
C ASP A 936 4.86 11.39 -10.66
N PHE A 937 5.01 10.43 -9.74
CA PHE A 937 5.38 9.04 -10.06
C PHE A 937 4.26 8.31 -10.81
N THR A 938 3.01 8.74 -10.60
CA THR A 938 1.86 8.44 -11.46
C THR A 938 1.43 9.68 -12.26
N GLY A 939 2.36 10.45 -12.84
CA GLY A 939 2.15 11.36 -13.99
C GLY A 939 0.88 12.23 -14.15
N ILE A 940 0.12 12.57 -13.11
CA ILE A 940 -1.24 13.17 -13.26
C ILE A 940 -1.31 14.65 -12.85
N THR A 941 -0.51 15.15 -11.90
CA THR A 941 -0.85 16.46 -11.29
C THR A 941 -0.18 17.68 -11.94
N THR A 942 0.96 17.50 -12.60
CA THR A 942 1.68 18.63 -13.22
C THR A 942 1.02 19.12 -14.52
N ALA A 943 0.33 18.24 -15.26
CA ALA A 943 -0.42 18.62 -16.48
C ALA A 943 -1.74 19.35 -16.16
N VAL A 944 -2.49 18.89 -15.17
CA VAL A 944 -3.81 19.45 -14.80
C VAL A 944 -3.71 20.87 -14.26
N ASN A 945 -2.66 21.20 -13.49
CA ASN A 945 -2.49 22.56 -12.95
C ASN A 945 -2.07 23.57 -14.03
N LYS A 946 -1.27 23.15 -15.01
CA LYS A 946 -0.92 23.99 -16.18
C LYS A 946 -2.13 24.20 -17.10
N VAL A 947 -2.95 23.17 -17.29
CA VAL A 947 -4.20 23.27 -18.04
C VAL A 947 -5.24 24.13 -17.31
N LYS A 948 -5.31 24.10 -15.96
CA LYS A 948 -6.17 25.03 -15.20
C LYS A 948 -5.73 26.49 -15.29
N GLU A 949 -4.42 26.78 -15.28
CA GLU A 949 -3.91 28.14 -15.52
C GLU A 949 -4.14 28.61 -16.97
N VAL A 950 -4.05 27.71 -17.94
CA VAL A 950 -4.33 27.99 -19.36
C VAL A 950 -5.83 28.13 -19.64
N LEU A 951 -6.70 27.35 -18.98
CA LEU A 951 -8.15 27.46 -19.10
C LEU A 951 -8.71 28.68 -18.36
N GLN A 952 -8.16 29.05 -17.20
CA GLN A 952 -8.53 30.30 -16.52
C GLN A 952 -8.11 31.54 -17.33
N SER A 953 -6.98 31.49 -18.02
CA SER A 953 -6.56 32.57 -18.93
C SER A 953 -7.32 32.56 -20.26
N ALA A 954 -7.83 31.41 -20.73
CA ALA A 954 -8.67 31.31 -21.93
C ALA A 954 -10.13 31.77 -21.71
N ASP A 955 -10.69 31.54 -20.51
CA ASP A 955 -12.03 32.03 -20.14
C ASP A 955 -12.08 33.56 -19.97
N GLU A 956 -10.98 34.17 -19.50
CA GLU A 956 -10.84 35.64 -19.44
C GLU A 956 -10.73 36.30 -20.83
N LEU A 957 -10.43 35.53 -21.89
CA LEU A 957 -10.27 36.02 -23.27
C LEU A 957 -11.52 35.85 -24.15
N THR A 958 -12.53 35.07 -23.74
CA THR A 958 -13.67 34.73 -24.61
C THR A 958 -15.06 35.22 -24.15
N THR A 959 -15.23 35.71 -22.92
CA THR A 959 -16.48 36.36 -22.53
C THR A 959 -16.34 37.88 -22.44
N GLY A 960 -16.67 38.57 -23.54
CA GLY A 960 -16.82 40.03 -23.57
C GLY A 960 -18.08 40.51 -22.84
N ASN A 961 -18.14 40.38 -21.52
CA ASN A 961 -19.12 41.06 -20.68
C ASN A 961 -18.45 41.65 -19.44
N GLU A 962 -18.63 42.95 -19.23
CA GLU A 962 -18.07 43.72 -18.11
C GLU A 962 -18.41 43.07 -16.74
N PRO A 963 -17.45 43.01 -15.79
CA PRO A 963 -17.73 42.53 -14.45
C PRO A 963 -18.40 43.62 -13.60
N ASP A 964 -19.60 43.30 -13.10
CA ASP A 964 -20.26 44.03 -12.02
C ASP A 964 -19.45 43.87 -10.72
N THR A 965 -19.22 45.01 -10.08
CA THR A 965 -18.47 45.20 -8.85
C THR A 965 -19.00 44.36 -7.67
N ARG A 966 -18.26 43.33 -7.24
CA ARG A 966 -18.17 42.86 -5.83
C ARG A 966 -17.23 41.65 -5.65
N GLN A 967 -15.94 41.91 -5.38
CA GLN A 967 -15.10 41.19 -4.39
C GLN A 967 -13.66 41.75 -4.43
N GLN A 968 -13.46 42.88 -3.77
CA GLN A 968 -12.14 43.25 -3.26
C GLN A 968 -12.01 42.67 -1.86
N GLU A 969 -11.14 41.68 -1.69
CA GLU A 969 -10.22 41.48 -0.54
C GLU A 969 -9.65 40.06 -0.58
N TYR A 970 -8.69 39.82 -1.47
CA TYR A 970 -7.63 38.81 -1.29
C TYR A 970 -6.59 39.05 -2.38
N ASN A 971 -5.70 40.03 -2.18
CA ASN A 971 -4.43 40.12 -2.89
C ASN A 971 -3.51 41.11 -2.17
N ASN A 972 -2.67 40.58 -1.29
CA ASN A 972 -1.49 41.29 -0.81
C ASN A 972 -0.36 40.28 -0.59
N ARG A 973 0.34 39.93 -1.67
CA ARG A 973 1.75 39.50 -1.69
C ARG A 973 2.27 39.48 -3.14
N GLY A 974 3.05 40.51 -3.48
CA GLY A 974 4.13 40.46 -4.47
C GLY A 974 3.79 40.41 -5.96
N GLY A 975 3.19 41.48 -6.52
CA GLY A 975 3.11 41.69 -7.97
C GLY A 975 4.28 42.54 -8.50
N ILE A 976 4.86 42.11 -9.61
CA ILE A 976 5.89 42.80 -10.40
C ILE A 976 5.25 44.00 -11.14
N GLU A 977 5.76 45.22 -10.93
CA GLU A 977 5.32 46.42 -11.67
C GLU A 977 6.09 46.57 -12.99
N PHE A 978 5.38 46.60 -14.13
CA PHE A 978 5.95 47.00 -15.42
C PHE A 978 5.80 48.51 -15.62
N TYR A 979 6.92 49.22 -15.78
CA TYR A 979 6.93 50.63 -16.20
C TYR A 979 6.76 50.72 -17.73
N LYS A 980 5.76 51.48 -18.17
CA LYS A 980 5.60 51.90 -19.58
C LYS A 980 6.45 53.15 -19.82
N THR A 981 7.38 53.09 -20.77
CA THR A 981 8.00 54.30 -21.36
C THR A 981 7.54 54.42 -22.81
N GLU A 982 6.84 55.52 -23.10
CA GLU A 982 6.48 55.97 -24.45
C GLU A 982 7.73 56.46 -25.20
N GLY A 983 7.80 56.15 -26.49
CA GLY A 983 8.82 56.64 -27.42
C GLY A 983 8.25 56.72 -28.83
N ASP A 984 8.36 57.91 -29.41
CA ASP A 984 7.58 58.50 -30.50
C ASP A 984 7.94 58.02 -31.93
N HIS A 985 7.02 58.30 -32.87
CA HIS A 985 6.99 57.93 -34.29
C HIS A 985 8.16 58.44 -35.17
N GLY A 986 8.46 57.70 -36.26
CA GLY A 986 9.12 58.25 -37.46
C GLY A 986 9.50 57.23 -38.56
N SER A 987 8.65 57.06 -39.58
CA SER A 987 8.85 56.27 -40.83
C SER A 987 9.84 56.93 -41.85
N PRO A 988 9.98 56.46 -43.12
CA PRO A 988 10.65 55.24 -43.61
C PRO A 988 11.64 55.54 -44.78
N SER A 989 12.53 54.60 -45.19
CA SER A 989 12.99 54.49 -46.61
C SER A 989 13.93 53.32 -46.94
N THR A 990 13.45 52.48 -47.88
CA THR A 990 14.09 51.81 -49.04
C THR A 990 15.24 50.78 -48.94
N VAL A 991 14.85 49.54 -49.31
CA VAL A 991 15.43 48.55 -50.26
C VAL A 991 16.75 47.83 -49.93
N GLY A 992 16.61 46.52 -49.72
CA GLY A 992 17.61 45.48 -49.95
C GLY A 992 17.22 44.20 -49.23
N GLU A 993 16.88 43.12 -49.93
CA GLU A 993 16.90 41.78 -49.33
C GLU A 993 18.35 41.44 -48.93
N PRO A 994 18.55 40.95 -47.70
CA PRO A 994 19.30 39.70 -47.58
C PRO A 994 18.77 38.78 -46.48
N GLU A 995 19.16 37.52 -46.62
CA GLU A 995 19.05 36.41 -45.68
C GLU A 995 19.12 36.85 -44.19
N ALA A 996 18.10 36.48 -43.42
CA ALA A 996 18.09 36.71 -41.98
C ALA A 996 18.87 35.59 -41.27
N SER A 997 20.17 35.81 -41.05
CA SER A 997 20.89 35.22 -39.93
C SER A 997 20.62 36.06 -38.69
N VAL A 998 20.03 35.48 -37.64
CA VAL A 998 19.84 36.16 -36.36
C VAL A 998 21.07 35.92 -35.47
N ASP A 999 21.96 36.91 -35.38
CA ASP A 999 23.01 36.95 -34.37
C ASP A 999 22.47 37.64 -33.10
N ILE A 1000 22.31 36.91 -32.00
CA ILE A 1000 21.94 37.47 -30.69
C ILE A 1000 23.23 37.77 -29.91
N THR A 1001 23.56 39.05 -29.72
CA THR A 1001 24.62 39.50 -28.80
C THR A 1001 23.98 39.98 -27.49
N VAL A 1002 24.20 39.25 -26.39
CA VAL A 1002 23.75 39.66 -25.05
C VAL A 1002 24.83 40.54 -24.40
N LEU A 1003 24.54 41.83 -24.23
CA LEU A 1003 25.40 42.77 -23.50
C LEU A 1003 25.00 42.82 -22.02
N THR A 1004 25.85 42.30 -21.13
CA THR A 1004 25.71 42.48 -19.68
C THR A 1004 26.23 43.87 -19.27
N ASN A 1005 25.34 44.80 -18.91
CA ASN A 1005 25.74 46.09 -18.33
C ASN A 1005 25.90 45.98 -16.81
N ALA A 1006 27.13 45.73 -16.37
CA ALA A 1006 27.59 46.03 -15.01
C ALA A 1006 28.44 47.32 -15.02
N LYS A 1007 28.05 48.34 -14.24
CA LYS A 1007 28.90 49.46 -13.79
C LYS A 1007 28.74 49.50 -12.27
N GLY A 1008 29.70 49.09 -11.42
CA GLY A 1008 31.06 49.60 -11.20
C GLY A 1008 31.06 50.45 -9.91
N VAL A 1009 31.69 50.02 -8.79
CA VAL A 1009 32.95 50.55 -8.17
C VAL A 1009 33.54 49.48 -7.20
N GLY A 1010 34.72 48.88 -7.44
CA GLY A 1010 36.01 49.14 -6.73
C GLY A 1010 36.56 47.92 -5.91
N PRO A 1011 37.88 47.70 -5.71
CA PRO A 1011 38.50 46.38 -5.99
C PRO A 1011 39.23 45.58 -4.85
N ALA A 1012 39.35 44.25 -5.12
CA ALA A 1012 40.40 43.24 -4.78
C ALA A 1012 40.33 42.40 -3.47
N PRO A 1013 40.90 41.16 -3.38
CA PRO A 1013 41.43 40.22 -4.42
C PRO A 1013 40.96 38.74 -4.34
N SER A 1014 40.98 38.08 -5.51
CA SER A 1014 41.14 36.64 -5.85
C SER A 1014 40.95 35.53 -4.79
N PHE A 1015 40.00 34.62 -5.05
CA PHE A 1015 40.22 33.18 -5.29
C PHE A 1015 39.03 32.68 -6.14
N GLY A 1016 39.30 31.99 -7.26
CA GLY A 1016 38.26 31.55 -8.20
C GLY A 1016 37.51 30.30 -7.70
N PRO A 1017 36.19 30.19 -7.92
CA PRO A 1017 35.47 28.94 -7.75
C PRO A 1017 35.39 28.14 -9.07
N PRO A 1018 35.37 26.79 -8.98
CA PRO A 1018 35.15 25.88 -10.09
C PRO A 1018 33.73 25.99 -10.67
N ALA A 1019 33.61 25.65 -11.95
CA ALA A 1019 32.47 25.94 -12.82
C ALA A 1019 31.21 25.13 -12.50
N ASN A 1020 30.07 25.82 -12.65
CA ASN A 1020 28.71 25.41 -12.36
C ASN A 1020 28.17 24.35 -13.34
N SER A 1021 27.66 23.23 -12.83
CA SER A 1021 26.79 22.29 -13.54
C SER A 1021 25.28 22.61 -13.38
N GLY A 1022 24.92 23.60 -12.55
CA GLY A 1022 23.53 24.00 -12.30
C GLY A 1022 22.97 25.13 -13.17
N GLU A 1023 23.81 25.98 -13.77
CA GLU A 1023 23.33 27.12 -14.58
C GLU A 1023 22.95 26.73 -16.02
N LYS A 1024 23.50 25.61 -16.55
CA LYS A 1024 23.24 25.17 -17.94
C LYS A 1024 21.86 24.54 -18.16
N ALA A 1025 21.21 24.01 -17.12
CA ALA A 1025 19.87 23.45 -17.22
C ALA A 1025 18.79 24.53 -17.43
N MET A 1026 18.99 25.72 -16.84
CA MET A 1026 18.05 26.86 -16.98
C MET A 1026 18.15 27.54 -18.36
N GLU A 1027 19.33 27.56 -18.98
CA GLU A 1027 19.51 28.06 -20.35
C GLU A 1027 18.81 27.17 -21.39
N ILE A 1028 18.84 25.84 -21.22
CA ILE A 1028 18.19 24.88 -22.14
C ILE A 1028 16.66 25.04 -22.14
N VAL A 1029 16.05 25.23 -20.96
CA VAL A 1029 14.59 25.43 -20.83
C VAL A 1029 14.15 26.77 -21.41
N THR A 1030 14.96 27.81 -21.27
CA THR A 1030 14.64 29.15 -21.81
C THR A 1030 14.75 29.19 -23.34
N SER A 1031 15.73 28.49 -23.93
CA SER A 1031 15.88 28.39 -25.39
C SER A 1031 14.84 27.48 -26.05
N LEU A 1032 14.40 26.40 -25.39
CA LEU A 1032 13.31 25.54 -25.87
C LEU A 1032 11.95 26.26 -25.89
N ASN A 1033 11.68 27.09 -24.88
CA ASN A 1033 10.44 27.87 -24.81
C ASN A 1033 10.39 28.97 -25.90
N GLN A 1034 11.52 29.57 -26.27
CA GLN A 1034 11.57 30.53 -27.39
C GLN A 1034 11.42 29.87 -28.77
N ILE A 1035 11.81 28.60 -28.92
CA ILE A 1035 11.63 27.84 -30.16
C ILE A 1035 10.17 27.43 -30.34
N LEU A 1036 9.46 27.12 -29.25
CA LEU A 1036 8.03 26.76 -29.29
C LEU A 1036 7.15 27.98 -29.67
N ASP A 1037 7.48 29.17 -29.18
CA ASP A 1037 6.73 30.41 -29.49
C ASP A 1037 6.88 30.84 -30.97
N ILE A 1038 7.99 30.52 -31.63
CA ILE A 1038 8.19 30.85 -33.05
C ILE A 1038 7.44 29.84 -33.95
N ALA A 1039 7.27 28.59 -33.51
CA ALA A 1039 6.56 27.56 -34.27
C ALA A 1039 5.02 27.67 -34.20
N MET A 1040 4.47 28.42 -33.23
CA MET A 1040 3.02 28.50 -32.97
C MET A 1040 2.35 29.82 -33.36
N THR A 1041 3.00 30.68 -34.16
CA THR A 1041 2.30 31.83 -34.75
C THR A 1041 1.62 31.44 -36.07
N PRO A 1042 0.27 31.45 -36.16
CA PRO A 1042 -0.41 31.28 -37.44
C PRO A 1042 -0.17 32.56 -38.26
N SER A 1043 0.51 32.46 -39.39
CA SER A 1043 0.49 33.55 -40.37
C SER A 1043 -0.84 33.46 -41.12
N ASP A 1044 -1.79 34.30 -40.76
CA ASP A 1044 -2.95 34.58 -41.60
C ASP A 1044 -2.50 35.14 -42.95
N ASN A 1045 -2.97 34.46 -44.01
CA ASN A 1045 -3.14 34.87 -45.41
C ASN A 1045 -2.27 34.18 -46.48
N ASP A 1046 -3.01 33.69 -47.47
CA ASP A 1046 -2.70 33.32 -48.85
C ASP A 1046 -2.38 31.85 -49.19
N GLU A 1047 -3.24 31.35 -50.07
CA GLU A 1047 -3.16 30.10 -50.83
C GLU A 1047 -1.82 29.97 -51.57
N GLY A 1048 -1.07 28.90 -51.28
CA GLY A 1048 0.10 28.51 -52.06
C GLY A 1048 0.85 27.33 -51.44
N GLU A 1049 1.14 26.30 -52.23
CA GLU A 1049 2.04 25.18 -51.86
C GLU A 1049 3.34 25.69 -51.23
N VAL A 1050 3.68 25.21 -50.03
CA VAL A 1050 4.99 25.46 -49.40
C VAL A 1050 5.78 24.15 -49.35
N THR A 1051 6.58 23.91 -50.38
CA THR A 1051 7.76 23.03 -50.29
C THR A 1051 8.89 23.81 -49.61
N LYS A 1052 9.13 23.59 -48.31
CA LYS A 1052 10.35 24.06 -47.62
C LYS A 1052 10.79 23.05 -46.55
N THR A 1053 11.81 22.26 -46.88
CA THR A 1053 12.69 21.59 -45.92
C THR A 1053 13.66 22.61 -45.32
N ASP A 1054 13.49 22.99 -44.06
CA ASP A 1054 14.52 23.70 -43.30
C ASP A 1054 15.42 22.70 -42.57
N THR A 1055 16.74 22.82 -42.78
CA THR A 1055 17.74 21.99 -42.09
C THR A 1055 18.49 22.86 -41.08
N LEU A 1056 18.25 22.65 -39.79
CA LEU A 1056 19.02 23.28 -38.72
C LEU A 1056 20.32 22.50 -38.46
N ARG A 1057 21.46 23.19 -38.45
CA ARG A 1057 22.77 22.65 -38.07
C ARG A 1057 23.43 23.59 -37.06
N GLY A 1058 23.87 23.04 -35.94
CA GLY A 1058 24.67 23.76 -34.94
C GLY A 1058 25.83 22.91 -34.45
N THR A 1059 26.93 23.55 -34.08
CA THR A 1059 28.13 22.93 -33.52
C THR A 1059 28.42 23.60 -32.18
N PHE A 1060 28.54 22.82 -31.10
CA PHE A 1060 29.05 23.32 -29.81
C PHE A 1060 30.58 23.25 -29.81
N THR A 1061 31.26 24.38 -29.57
CA THR A 1061 32.71 24.42 -29.31
C THR A 1061 32.98 24.95 -27.91
N ASP A 1062 33.60 24.11 -27.08
CA ASP A 1062 34.48 24.52 -25.98
C ASP A 1062 35.91 24.64 -26.54
N GLU A 1063 36.76 25.47 -25.93
CA GLU A 1063 38.13 25.77 -26.34
C GLU A 1063 39.06 24.54 -26.41
N ASN A 1064 38.61 23.32 -26.09
CA ASN A 1064 39.40 22.11 -26.32
C ASN A 1064 38.72 20.86 -26.92
N HIS A 1065 37.39 20.69 -27.01
CA HIS A 1065 36.79 19.51 -27.70
C HIS A 1065 35.38 19.77 -28.24
N ALA A 1066 35.01 19.12 -29.36
CA ALA A 1066 33.66 19.14 -29.93
C ALA A 1066 32.80 18.01 -29.33
N ILE A 1067 31.67 18.34 -28.70
CA ILE A 1067 30.90 17.41 -27.86
C ILE A 1067 29.63 16.86 -28.52
N ALA A 1068 29.04 17.48 -29.55
CA ALA A 1068 27.98 16.86 -30.35
C ALA A 1068 27.70 17.63 -31.64
N ASN A 1069 27.41 16.92 -32.73
CA ASN A 1069 26.73 17.46 -33.91
C ASN A 1069 25.29 16.93 -33.88
N TYR A 1070 24.28 17.80 -33.91
CA TYR A 1070 22.90 17.38 -34.14
C TYR A 1070 22.42 17.86 -35.51
N ARG A 1071 21.56 17.05 -36.13
CA ARG A 1071 20.89 17.33 -37.40
C ARG A 1071 19.42 17.03 -37.21
N ILE A 1072 18.56 18.04 -37.34
CA ILE A 1072 17.12 17.87 -37.39
C ILE A 1072 16.71 18.01 -38.85
N VAL A 1073 16.06 16.98 -39.38
CA VAL A 1073 15.42 16.99 -40.71
C VAL A 1073 13.95 16.77 -40.45
N VAL A 1074 13.12 17.74 -40.84
CA VAL A 1074 11.67 17.59 -40.89
C VAL A 1074 11.35 17.21 -42.33
N ASP A 1075 10.88 15.97 -42.55
CA ASP A 1075 10.30 15.56 -43.84
C ASP A 1075 8.78 15.76 -43.79
N GLY A 1076 8.22 16.27 -44.87
CA GLY A 1076 6.82 16.62 -45.01
C GLY A 1076 5.91 15.47 -45.44
N GLU A 1077 6.40 14.25 -45.49
CA GLU A 1077 5.57 13.06 -45.74
C GLU A 1077 5.70 12.10 -44.56
N GLY A 1078 4.55 11.81 -43.93
CA GLY A 1078 4.48 10.91 -42.79
C GLY A 1078 4.97 9.51 -43.16
N ASP A 1079 6.09 9.09 -42.58
CA ASP A 1079 6.35 7.75 -42.07
C ASP A 1079 7.74 7.66 -41.41
N THR A 1080 7.78 7.12 -40.19
CA THR A 1080 8.95 6.63 -39.41
C THR A 1080 10.06 7.60 -38.99
N LEU A 1081 10.18 7.78 -37.68
CA LEU A 1081 11.27 8.48 -36.98
C LEU A 1081 12.42 7.49 -36.69
N ASP A 1082 13.26 7.18 -37.69
CA ASP A 1082 14.44 6.30 -37.48
C ASP A 1082 15.58 7.10 -36.82
N GLN A 1083 15.62 7.14 -35.48
CA GLN A 1083 16.75 7.70 -34.73
C GLN A 1083 17.93 6.71 -34.71
N LYS A 1084 18.89 6.87 -35.63
CA LYS A 1084 20.20 6.22 -35.52
C LYS A 1084 21.19 7.13 -34.82
N TYR A 1085 21.54 6.79 -33.58
CA TYR A 1085 22.71 7.35 -32.90
C TYR A 1085 23.96 6.53 -33.27
N TYR A 1086 25.01 7.22 -33.71
CA TYR A 1086 26.34 6.63 -33.87
C TYR A 1086 27.17 7.03 -32.64
N VAL A 1087 27.47 6.07 -31.77
CA VAL A 1087 28.39 6.24 -30.63
C VAL A 1087 29.78 5.75 -31.08
N PRO A 1088 30.84 6.57 -31.02
CA PRO A 1088 32.20 6.06 -31.17
C PRO A 1088 32.57 5.23 -29.93
N ASP A 1089 33.15 4.05 -30.14
CA ASP A 1089 33.61 3.17 -29.07
C ASP A 1089 34.57 3.88 -28.10
N GLY A 1090 34.27 3.73 -26.81
CA GLY A 1090 35.13 4.01 -25.67
C GLY A 1090 35.06 5.44 -25.16
N TYR A 1091 34.31 5.66 -24.07
CA TYR A 1091 34.70 6.35 -22.84
C TYR A 1091 33.63 6.19 -21.77
#